data_AF-A0A0J9V9D0-F1
#
_entry.id   AF-A0A0J9V9D0-F1
#
_cell.length_a   1.000
_cell.length_b   1.000
_cell.length_c   1.000
_cell.angle_alpha   90.00
_cell.angle_beta   90.00
_cell.angle_gamma   90.00
#
_symmetry.space_group_name_H-M   'P 1'
#
loop_
_entity.id
_entity.type
_entity.pdbx_description
1 polymer ?
#
loop_
_entity_poly.entity_id
_entity_poly.type
_entity_poly.pdbx_seq_one_letter_code
_entity_poly.pdbx_strand_id
1 'polypeptide(L)'
;MLLFLRNLDQVHISIRGLNKQYRRKITRLDPRYDGETVKISVQSDAVPSKEYIVHRYTAKKLPPVPQREGIDSSEVVIAFTVDNEATPVFTTQKVFAFLPVDDFGFRFLIHADFILVASREGLDESSLWNLSLRDLIQTAFVASIRRLVALSPIRDGEGLCYMWPKYLPRHPQTSGFWHGLHQNMMNALRKTPLLESGADDTLRKPTDLYYVPRDWRFENGALFDLPSLLQTHLSFKYDSVRPELSLIGVDSLDINNLWLEFSQWINEVGIDGLKTRPIKWHQKVSSIFRGRRELREKLRNLPIVPLRDGSWVKARQDCVFFTSTQNEEHVPTGIELFLVDRSVSKDPERRRFLSFLGIQEYSPTQVCELIINLHHDLPPAACRTEMDIVTDALYLFDHRLCLRYEVPNIEFAAVKGGKAIRSRERHLYLVDPDVKPSLIAKYQNTAQSPLVVLSDKYEAALCKDRPREDADSFRQWLLGSTYREFSTVPALLYNNELSAEWHFLRSHDVMDLLHAIRLQWDKKAILSPIIIKAAAELQVPGSDGYWRPLGRLAIPTTELKQKCPHLDFVSLPNPKVYNWGFLSVLGVLTTRNTTATLRELQKLSQLQADKVDKDAIKEIYEALNASMRSEWKEIKTAFLEESLVFVEKPKPRWLSHLSCVWDGPGALKQVTKLRYHYPVCRQLFISILCVKQASTGDIVEELCSVSDEGDMATQRFSELFFLLGRYRRDHEQLSRDQVRRIREAAVFPIVVKGGNSDEQPNITLQSICEGDWYVPDQLLLEQAFRSRVAMLSMPLKGAESLRALFEDLDCEKRFLSCAVEQTTEPRGTCIRDLRREGDLMTRLDYIALATDQPALVEDITVQMWSVSSILAKSRLGDIEISDEDKLITIRDDGEVKNIYIREDIAMAEQFQVDLELLKYFSSLLDLGAEHTQLVTLLLKEPIAQLSVILERYNIEIPDNLDNGDTGNQESDGEDQESNYEDKAMTIIHPTQTTQLTILTERK
;
A
#
# COMPACT_ATOMS: atom_id res chain seq x y z
N MET A 1 4.33 105.24 42.80
CA MET A 1 3.78 106.15 43.81
C MET A 1 2.81 107.17 43.19
N LEU A 2 3.24 107.99 42.22
CA LEU A 2 2.38 109.04 41.63
C LEU A 2 1.03 108.57 41.05
N LEU A 3 0.93 107.35 40.53
CA LEU A 3 -0.26 106.85 39.82
C LEU A 3 -1.58 106.98 40.61
N PHE A 4 -1.59 106.66 41.91
CA PHE A 4 -2.81 106.55 42.71
C PHE A 4 -3.00 107.67 43.75
N LEU A 5 -2.09 108.65 43.80
CA LEU A 5 -2.26 109.81 44.69
C LEU A 5 -3.39 110.71 44.19
N ARG A 6 -4.06 111.47 45.06
CA ARG A 6 -5.15 112.35 44.60
C ARG A 6 -4.64 113.72 44.14
N ASN A 7 -3.78 114.34 44.96
CA ASN A 7 -3.45 115.78 44.82
C ASN A 7 -2.03 116.05 44.32
N LEU A 8 -1.20 115.02 44.08
CA LEU A 8 0.21 115.20 43.74
C LEU A 8 0.47 114.89 42.25
N ASP A 9 0.71 115.93 41.47
CA ASP A 9 0.92 115.81 40.01
C ASP A 9 2.40 115.79 39.60
N GLN A 10 3.31 116.30 40.43
CA GLN A 10 4.73 116.40 40.09
C GLN A 10 5.62 116.21 41.34
N VAL A 11 6.73 115.49 41.17
CA VAL A 11 7.75 115.30 42.21
C VAL A 11 9.12 115.62 41.63
N HIS A 12 9.88 116.48 42.32
CA HIS A 12 11.27 116.79 41.99
C HIS A 12 12.18 116.10 43.01
N ILE A 13 13.17 115.35 42.52
CA ILE A 13 14.18 114.69 43.34
C ILE A 13 15.54 115.21 42.89
N SER A 14 16.29 115.85 43.80
CA SER A 14 17.66 116.32 43.58
C SER A 14 18.60 115.56 44.50
N ILE A 15 19.54 114.79 43.93
CA ILE A 15 20.56 114.06 44.69
C ILE A 15 21.91 114.28 44.01
N ARG A 16 22.87 114.90 44.73
CA ARG A 16 24.26 115.11 44.29
C ARG A 16 24.38 115.65 42.84
N GLY A 17 23.55 116.63 42.46
CA GLY A 17 23.57 117.26 41.13
C GLY A 17 22.74 116.56 40.04
N LEU A 18 22.18 115.37 40.31
CA LEU A 18 21.21 114.72 39.43
C LEU A 18 19.80 115.22 39.79
N ASN A 19 19.17 115.95 38.87
CA ASN A 19 17.78 116.39 38.98
C ASN A 19 16.89 115.47 38.16
N LYS A 20 15.99 114.74 38.83
CA LYS A 20 14.92 113.97 38.18
C LYS A 20 13.57 114.56 38.54
N GLN A 21 12.79 114.89 37.52
CA GLN A 21 11.42 115.37 37.68
C GLN A 21 10.45 114.34 37.12
N TYR A 22 9.57 113.83 37.98
CA TYR A 22 8.49 112.91 37.63
C TYR A 22 7.21 113.71 37.51
N ARG A 23 6.56 113.66 36.34
CA ARG A 23 5.26 114.31 36.10
C ARG A 23 4.20 113.27 35.79
N ARG A 24 3.03 113.43 36.39
CA ARG A 24 1.83 112.66 36.11
C ARG A 24 0.86 113.49 35.26
N LYS A 25 0.34 112.89 34.20
CA LYS A 25 -0.76 113.43 33.39
C LYS A 25 -1.90 112.43 33.38
N ILE A 26 -3.09 112.86 33.82
CA ILE A 26 -4.32 112.07 33.81
C ILE A 26 -5.19 112.54 32.65
N THR A 27 -5.64 111.60 31.82
CA THR A 27 -6.63 111.84 30.76
C THR A 27 -7.86 111.04 31.14
N ARG A 28 -8.95 111.71 31.56
CA ARG A 28 -10.17 111.01 32.06
C ARG A 28 -10.90 110.20 30.98
N LEU A 29 -10.80 110.64 29.73
CA LEU A 29 -11.36 109.95 28.57
C LEU A 29 -10.37 110.03 27.41
N ASP A 30 -9.63 108.95 27.19
CA ASP A 30 -8.74 108.76 26.05
C ASP A 30 -9.49 107.95 24.97
N PRO A 31 -9.79 108.53 23.79
CA PRO A 31 -10.50 107.85 22.72
C PRO A 31 -9.80 106.57 22.24
N ARG A 32 -8.48 106.45 22.40
CA ARG A 32 -7.71 105.25 21.99
C ARG A 32 -8.05 104.01 22.81
N TYR A 33 -8.46 104.20 24.06
CA TYR A 33 -8.69 103.13 25.03
C TYR A 33 -10.09 103.17 25.64
N ASP A 34 -10.97 104.05 25.15
CA ASP A 34 -12.34 104.25 25.63
C ASP A 34 -12.45 104.45 27.15
N GLY A 35 -11.66 105.39 27.71
CA GLY A 35 -11.73 105.75 29.14
C GLY A 35 -10.42 106.28 29.72
N GLU A 36 -10.24 106.17 31.05
CA GLU A 36 -9.13 106.83 31.74
C GLU A 36 -7.75 106.26 31.37
N THR A 37 -6.78 107.15 31.12
CA THR A 37 -5.36 106.83 31.05
C THR A 37 -4.52 107.73 31.94
N VAL A 38 -3.39 107.22 32.40
CA VAL A 38 -2.40 107.99 33.15
C VAL A 38 -1.03 107.80 32.53
N LYS A 39 -0.34 108.91 32.25
CA LYS A 39 1.04 108.91 31.75
C LYS A 39 1.99 109.47 32.80
N ILE A 40 3.04 108.73 33.11
CA ILE A 40 4.13 109.16 33.99
C ILE A 40 5.37 109.40 33.14
N SER A 41 5.81 110.66 33.04
CA SER A 41 7.03 111.05 32.32
C SER A 41 8.15 111.46 33.28
N VAL A 42 9.39 111.21 32.88
CA VAL A 42 10.61 111.61 33.61
C VAL A 42 11.39 112.58 32.73
N GLN A 43 11.67 113.79 33.22
CA GLN A 43 12.63 114.69 32.57
C GLN A 43 14.05 114.27 32.97
N SER A 44 14.64 113.35 32.19
CA SER A 44 16.08 113.04 32.14
C SER A 44 16.36 112.29 30.82
N ASP A 45 17.52 112.49 30.20
CA ASP A 45 17.85 112.10 28.80
C ASP A 45 17.80 110.60 28.42
N ALA A 46 17.30 109.70 29.28
CA ALA A 46 17.34 108.26 29.00
C ALA A 46 16.18 107.39 29.52
N VAL A 47 15.10 107.93 30.11
CA VAL A 47 14.00 107.09 30.68
C VAL A 47 12.68 107.27 29.92
N PRO A 48 12.13 106.22 29.27
CA PRO A 48 10.86 106.31 28.56
C PRO A 48 9.68 106.56 29.52
N SER A 49 8.70 107.33 29.06
CA SER A 49 7.44 107.53 29.77
C SER A 49 6.63 106.24 29.85
N LYS A 50 5.97 105.98 30.99
CA LYS A 50 5.05 104.84 31.15
C LYS A 50 3.61 105.31 31.01
N GLU A 51 2.82 104.62 30.19
CA GLU A 51 1.39 104.85 30.00
C GLU A 51 0.58 103.71 30.64
N TYR A 52 -0.52 104.05 31.31
CA TYR A 52 -1.37 103.11 32.02
C TYR A 52 -2.83 103.32 31.62
N ILE A 53 -3.51 102.25 31.23
CA ILE A 53 -4.97 102.24 31.01
C ILE A 53 -5.62 101.94 32.35
N VAL A 54 -6.42 102.87 32.85
CA VAL A 54 -6.96 102.82 34.21
C VAL A 54 -8.46 102.47 34.17
N HIS A 55 -8.84 101.54 35.04
CA HIS A 55 -10.23 101.16 35.30
C HIS A 55 -10.50 101.35 36.80
N ARG A 56 -11.45 102.22 37.12
CA ARG A 56 -11.90 102.52 38.49
C ARG A 56 -13.24 101.86 38.72
N TYR A 57 -13.36 101.11 39.81
CA TYR A 57 -14.57 100.42 40.21
C TYR A 57 -14.90 100.77 41.66
N THR A 58 -16.11 101.26 41.92
CA THR A 58 -16.58 101.54 43.28
C THR A 58 -17.12 100.25 43.90
N ALA A 59 -16.33 99.64 44.79
CA ALA A 59 -16.78 98.59 45.68
C ALA A 59 -17.84 99.15 46.63
N LYS A 60 -18.99 98.50 46.73
CA LYS A 60 -20.12 98.87 47.61
C LYS A 60 -20.45 97.68 48.53
N LYS A 61 -21.10 97.95 49.66
CA LYS A 61 -21.51 96.93 50.65
C LYS A 61 -20.32 96.19 51.26
N LEU A 62 -19.24 96.90 51.54
CA LEU A 62 -18.08 96.34 52.25
C LEU A 62 -18.42 96.09 53.73
N PRO A 63 -17.88 95.02 54.34
CA PRO A 63 -18.19 94.67 55.72
C PRO A 63 -17.64 95.71 56.70
N PRO A 64 -18.33 96.01 57.81
CA PRO A 64 -17.84 96.97 58.79
C PRO A 64 -16.57 96.47 59.48
N VAL A 65 -15.58 97.34 59.65
CA VAL A 65 -14.33 97.07 60.38
C VAL A 65 -13.95 98.27 61.27
N PRO A 66 -13.36 98.06 62.46
CA PRO A 66 -13.06 99.14 63.41
C PRO A 66 -12.20 100.27 62.85
N GLN A 67 -11.28 99.97 61.93
CA GLN A 67 -10.38 100.95 61.32
C GLN A 67 -11.07 101.84 60.26
N ARG A 68 -12.34 101.56 59.93
CA ARG A 68 -13.12 102.19 58.85
C ARG A 68 -14.60 102.39 59.28
N GLU A 69 -14.82 102.88 60.48
CA GLU A 69 -16.18 103.15 60.98
C GLU A 69 -16.97 104.07 60.04
N GLY A 70 -18.20 103.68 59.73
CA GLY A 70 -19.10 104.43 58.85
C GLY A 70 -18.78 104.36 57.35
N ILE A 71 -17.78 103.57 56.93
CA ILE A 71 -17.40 103.42 55.52
C ILE A 71 -17.86 102.06 54.99
N ASP A 72 -18.76 102.05 54.02
CA ASP A 72 -19.32 100.84 53.39
C ASP A 72 -18.92 100.66 51.92
N SER A 73 -18.09 101.57 51.41
CA SER A 73 -17.68 101.61 50.01
C SER A 73 -16.24 102.09 49.85
N SER A 74 -15.55 101.56 48.85
CA SER A 74 -14.15 101.89 48.55
C SER A 74 -13.90 101.83 47.05
N GLU A 75 -12.84 102.50 46.59
CA GLU A 75 -12.40 102.41 45.21
C GLU A 75 -11.43 101.22 45.03
N VAL A 76 -11.68 100.43 43.99
CA VAL A 76 -10.75 99.44 43.42
C VAL A 76 -10.29 99.97 42.08
N VAL A 77 -8.98 100.05 41.87
CA VAL A 77 -8.37 100.54 40.64
C VAL A 77 -7.50 99.45 40.04
N ILE A 78 -7.74 99.14 38.78
CA ILE A 78 -6.91 98.24 37.97
C ILE A 78 -6.25 99.09 36.90
N ALA A 79 -4.94 98.93 36.71
CA ALA A 79 -4.23 99.65 35.68
C ALA A 79 -3.33 98.74 34.84
N PHE A 80 -3.49 98.79 33.53
CA PHE A 80 -2.70 98.01 32.56
C PHE A 80 -1.61 98.87 31.95
N THR A 81 -0.36 98.43 32.03
CA THR A 81 0.76 99.16 31.45
C THR A 81 0.89 98.86 29.96
N VAL A 82 0.95 99.91 29.15
CA VAL A 82 1.19 99.83 27.71
C VAL A 82 2.44 100.61 27.32
N ASP A 83 3.09 100.17 26.25
CA ASP A 83 4.22 100.89 25.65
C ASP A 83 3.74 102.00 24.70
N ASN A 84 4.68 102.62 23.97
CA ASN A 84 4.39 103.71 23.05
C ASN A 84 3.56 103.27 21.83
N GLU A 85 3.49 101.97 21.55
CA GLU A 85 2.75 101.35 20.45
C GLU A 85 1.41 100.78 20.91
N ALA A 86 0.97 101.13 22.12
CA ALA A 86 -0.25 100.62 22.76
C ALA A 86 -0.23 99.09 22.94
N THR A 87 0.95 98.46 22.99
CA THR A 87 1.07 97.02 23.24
C THR A 87 1.22 96.73 24.74
N PRO A 88 0.71 95.58 25.23
CA PRO A 88 0.85 95.22 26.64
C PRO A 88 2.29 95.04 27.09
N VAL A 89 2.64 95.54 28.27
CA VAL A 89 3.94 95.30 28.90
C VAL A 89 3.89 94.06 29.80
N PHE A 90 4.79 93.09 29.57
CA PHE A 90 4.74 91.75 30.19
C PHE A 90 5.47 91.61 31.55
N THR A 91 5.88 92.72 32.15
CA THR A 91 6.60 92.71 33.44
C THR A 91 5.63 92.66 34.61
N THR A 92 6.02 92.02 35.70
CA THR A 92 5.23 92.02 36.94
C THR A 92 5.13 93.44 37.51
N GLN A 93 4.01 93.68 38.19
CA GLN A 93 3.58 94.99 38.67
C GLN A 93 3.25 94.90 40.16
N LYS A 94 3.53 96.00 40.87
CA LYS A 94 3.23 96.10 42.30
C LYS A 94 1.73 96.28 42.56
N VAL A 95 1.29 95.80 43.71
CA VAL A 95 -0.01 96.12 44.30
C VAL A 95 0.15 97.31 45.24
N PHE A 96 -0.90 98.12 45.35
CA PHE A 96 -0.88 99.39 46.07
C PHE A 96 -2.04 99.50 47.07
N ALA A 97 -1.76 100.15 48.19
CA ALA A 97 -2.74 100.73 49.11
C ALA A 97 -2.28 102.16 49.39
N PHE A 98 -2.59 103.07 48.45
CA PHE A 98 -1.97 104.39 48.24
C PHE A 98 -0.46 104.36 47.94
N LEU A 99 0.34 103.69 48.78
CA LEU A 99 1.76 103.39 48.57
C LEU A 99 1.94 101.96 48.02
N PRO A 100 3.06 101.65 47.35
CA PRO A 100 3.35 100.28 46.92
C PRO A 100 3.45 99.36 48.15
N VAL A 101 2.74 98.24 48.12
CA VAL A 101 2.80 97.18 49.12
C VAL A 101 3.93 96.22 48.74
N ASP A 102 3.69 95.36 47.74
CA ASP A 102 4.70 94.46 47.18
C ASP A 102 4.33 94.00 45.75
N ASP A 103 5.21 93.24 45.10
CA ASP A 103 4.98 92.55 43.84
C ASP A 103 4.44 91.12 44.09
N PHE A 104 3.14 90.94 43.85
CA PHE A 104 2.48 89.63 44.01
C PHE A 104 2.38 88.83 42.70
N GLY A 105 3.16 89.21 41.69
CA GLY A 105 3.32 88.49 40.43
C GLY A 105 2.30 88.82 39.34
N PHE A 106 1.40 89.79 39.54
CA PHE A 106 0.44 90.23 38.51
C PHE A 106 1.14 91.09 37.44
N ARG A 107 0.71 91.00 36.19
CA ARG A 107 1.22 91.85 35.08
C ARG A 107 0.46 93.16 34.90
N PHE A 108 -0.40 93.49 35.86
CA PHE A 108 -1.19 94.71 35.92
C PHE A 108 -1.21 95.21 37.36
N LEU A 109 -1.44 96.51 37.54
CA LEU A 109 -1.45 97.13 38.86
C LEU A 109 -2.83 96.96 39.48
N ILE A 110 -2.84 96.66 40.77
CA ILE A 110 -4.04 96.62 41.61
C ILE A 110 -3.86 97.67 42.69
N HIS A 111 -4.85 98.52 42.88
CA HIS A 111 -4.93 99.44 44.00
C HIS A 111 -6.29 99.33 44.68
N ALA A 112 -6.31 99.15 46.00
CA ALA A 112 -7.52 99.24 46.79
C ALA A 112 -7.18 99.70 48.22
N ASP A 113 -8.18 100.08 48.99
CA ASP A 113 -8.02 100.47 50.39
C ASP A 113 -7.84 99.24 51.30
N PHE A 114 -6.73 98.51 51.11
CA PHE A 114 -6.44 97.30 51.87
C PHE A 114 -5.99 97.59 53.30
N ILE A 115 -6.37 96.71 54.23
CA ILE A 115 -5.82 96.66 55.59
C ILE A 115 -4.47 95.93 55.53
N LEU A 116 -3.40 96.59 55.97
CA LEU A 116 -2.02 96.08 55.93
C LEU A 116 -1.60 95.53 57.30
N VAL A 117 -0.66 94.57 57.30
CA VAL A 117 0.04 94.16 58.53
C VAL A 117 1.05 95.23 58.99
N ALA A 118 1.59 95.09 60.20
CA ALA A 118 2.49 96.09 60.80
C ALA A 118 3.74 96.41 59.95
N SER A 119 4.28 95.43 59.21
CA SER A 119 5.43 95.65 58.29
C SER A 119 5.07 96.54 57.09
N ARG A 120 3.78 96.70 56.78
CA ARG A 120 3.24 97.36 55.56
C ARG A 120 3.67 96.74 54.24
N GLU A 121 4.41 95.64 54.27
CA GLU A 121 4.85 94.85 53.11
C GLU A 121 3.86 93.69 52.79
N GLY A 122 2.78 93.55 53.56
CA GLY A 122 1.78 92.50 53.37
C GLY A 122 0.36 92.92 53.77
N LEU A 123 -0.63 92.08 53.45
CA LEU A 123 -2.04 92.29 53.76
C LEU A 123 -2.46 91.52 55.02
N ASP A 124 -3.43 92.04 55.77
CA ASP A 124 -4.18 91.22 56.73
C ASP A 124 -5.14 90.30 55.96
N GLU A 125 -4.69 89.07 55.67
CA GLU A 125 -5.46 88.09 54.89
C GLU A 125 -6.68 87.53 55.65
N SER A 126 -6.75 87.73 56.98
CA SER A 126 -7.89 87.32 57.81
C SER A 126 -9.06 88.32 57.77
N SER A 127 -8.80 89.54 57.30
CA SER A 127 -9.78 90.62 57.25
C SER A 127 -10.89 90.35 56.22
N LEU A 128 -12.15 90.33 56.67
CA LEU A 128 -13.33 90.24 55.81
C LEU A 128 -13.41 91.41 54.81
N TRP A 129 -12.88 92.59 55.17
CA TRP A 129 -12.79 93.74 54.27
C TRP A 129 -11.87 93.45 53.09
N ASN A 130 -10.67 92.94 53.34
CA ASN A 130 -9.71 92.57 52.29
C ASN A 130 -10.23 91.42 51.42
N LEU A 131 -10.88 90.42 52.02
CA LEU A 131 -11.51 89.32 51.27
C LEU A 131 -12.64 89.85 50.35
N SER A 132 -13.46 90.78 50.83
CA SER A 132 -14.51 91.42 50.02
C SER A 132 -13.92 92.26 48.89
N LEU A 133 -12.85 93.03 49.15
CA LEU A 133 -12.13 93.78 48.12
C LEU A 133 -11.53 92.86 47.07
N ARG A 134 -10.96 91.72 47.49
CA ARG A 134 -10.43 90.68 46.59
C ARG A 134 -11.48 90.23 45.58
N ASP A 135 -12.65 89.85 46.06
CA ASP A 135 -13.71 89.33 45.20
C ASP A 135 -14.28 90.43 44.26
N LEU A 136 -14.25 91.69 44.69
CA LEU A 136 -14.62 92.83 43.84
C LEU A 136 -13.53 93.20 42.83
N ILE A 137 -12.25 92.94 43.11
CA ILE A 137 -11.16 93.07 42.12
C ILE A 137 -11.38 92.12 40.95
N GLN A 138 -11.87 90.90 41.18
CA GLN A 138 -12.26 90.00 40.09
C GLN A 138 -13.31 90.65 39.17
N THR A 139 -14.31 91.31 39.76
CA THR A 139 -15.40 91.97 39.01
C THR A 139 -14.86 93.15 38.20
N ALA A 140 -14.04 94.01 38.83
CA ALA A 140 -13.36 95.12 38.16
C ALA A 140 -12.44 94.62 37.04
N PHE A 141 -11.75 93.51 37.25
CA PHE A 141 -10.83 92.93 36.27
C PHE A 141 -11.59 92.46 35.03
N VAL A 142 -12.65 91.66 35.19
CA VAL A 142 -13.47 91.18 34.07
C VAL A 142 -14.10 92.35 33.30
N ALA A 143 -14.59 93.37 34.00
CA ALA A 143 -15.12 94.58 33.36
C ALA A 143 -14.04 95.32 32.55
N SER A 144 -12.83 95.41 33.09
CA SER A 144 -11.71 96.05 32.39
C SER A 144 -11.26 95.24 31.16
N ILE A 145 -11.25 93.91 31.20
CA ILE A 145 -10.96 93.06 30.04
C ILE A 145 -12.04 93.21 28.97
N ARG A 146 -13.33 93.23 29.33
CA ARG A 146 -14.42 93.48 28.36
C ARG A 146 -14.23 94.80 27.62
N ARG A 147 -13.79 95.85 28.33
CA ARG A 147 -13.45 97.14 27.72
C ARG A 147 -12.28 97.01 26.74
N LEU A 148 -11.22 96.28 27.10
CA LEU A 148 -10.08 96.05 26.19
C LEU A 148 -10.48 95.25 24.94
N VAL A 149 -11.34 94.23 25.09
CA VAL A 149 -11.88 93.43 23.98
C VAL A 149 -12.72 94.27 23.02
N ALA A 150 -13.47 95.25 23.53
CA ALA A 150 -14.31 96.14 22.72
C ALA A 150 -13.53 97.23 21.96
N LEU A 151 -12.21 97.33 22.13
CA LEU A 151 -11.40 98.32 21.41
C LEU A 151 -11.25 97.95 19.94
N SER A 152 -11.22 98.98 19.09
CA SER A 152 -10.94 98.80 17.66
C SER A 152 -9.55 98.20 17.46
N PRO A 153 -9.40 97.19 16.59
CA PRO A 153 -8.10 96.63 16.26
C PRO A 153 -7.22 97.64 15.52
N ILE A 154 -5.90 97.54 15.68
CA ILE A 154 -4.94 98.34 14.92
C ILE A 154 -4.79 97.74 13.52
N ARG A 155 -4.67 96.41 13.46
CA ARG A 155 -4.70 95.53 12.28
C ARG A 155 -5.25 94.17 12.72
N ASP A 156 -5.55 93.29 11.78
CA ASP A 156 -5.96 91.92 12.12
C ASP A 156 -4.88 91.22 12.97
N GLY A 157 -5.29 90.75 14.15
CA GLY A 157 -4.40 90.12 15.13
C GLY A 157 -3.49 91.06 15.91
N GLU A 158 -3.62 92.37 15.72
CA GLU A 158 -2.85 93.41 16.41
C GLU A 158 -3.76 94.38 17.19
N GLY A 159 -3.27 94.79 18.36
CA GLY A 159 -4.01 95.68 19.26
C GLY A 159 -4.51 94.96 20.52
N LEU A 160 -4.97 95.75 21.47
CA LEU A 160 -5.32 95.27 22.81
C LEU A 160 -6.50 94.31 22.83
N CYS A 161 -7.41 94.39 21.85
CA CYS A 161 -8.53 93.47 21.70
C CYS A 161 -8.11 92.01 21.48
N TYR A 162 -6.95 91.76 20.85
CA TYR A 162 -6.37 90.43 20.69
C TYR A 162 -5.23 90.16 21.68
N MET A 163 -4.52 91.19 22.14
CA MET A 163 -3.32 91.05 22.97
C MET A 163 -3.55 91.08 24.48
N TRP A 164 -4.74 91.44 24.97
CA TRP A 164 -5.06 91.46 26.40
C TRP A 164 -4.74 90.15 27.17
N PRO A 165 -4.75 88.93 26.58
CA PRO A 165 -4.41 87.72 27.32
C PRO A 165 -2.99 87.74 27.90
N LYS A 166 -2.09 88.56 27.35
CA LYS A 166 -0.73 88.78 27.88
C LYS A 166 -0.70 89.28 29.34
N TYR A 167 -1.79 89.86 29.85
CA TYR A 167 -1.94 90.27 31.25
C TYR A 167 -2.37 89.14 32.19
N LEU A 168 -2.78 87.99 31.67
CA LEU A 168 -3.29 86.87 32.47
C LEU A 168 -2.23 86.16 33.29
N PRO A 169 -1.02 85.84 32.75
CA PRO A 169 -0.05 85.09 33.53
C PRO A 169 0.33 85.79 34.83
N ARG A 170 0.39 85.01 35.91
CA ARG A 170 0.86 85.43 37.23
C ARG A 170 2.08 84.63 37.64
N HIS A 171 3.13 85.28 38.13
CA HIS A 171 4.32 84.58 38.62
C HIS A 171 3.97 83.78 39.91
N PRO A 172 4.21 82.46 39.97
CA PRO A 172 3.64 81.57 41.01
C PRO A 172 4.34 81.58 42.38
N GLN A 173 4.94 82.71 42.79
CA GLN A 173 5.80 82.75 43.99
C GLN A 173 5.04 82.62 45.33
N THR A 174 3.71 82.68 45.36
CA THR A 174 2.92 82.63 46.62
C THR A 174 1.57 81.91 46.47
N SER A 175 1.35 80.90 47.32
CA SER A 175 0.02 80.36 47.66
C SER A 175 -0.71 81.32 48.61
N GLY A 176 -2.03 81.19 48.75
CA GLY A 176 -2.84 82.04 49.65
C GLY A 176 -3.74 83.06 48.94
N PHE A 177 -3.96 84.22 49.56
CA PHE A 177 -4.95 85.23 49.17
C PHE A 177 -4.94 85.58 47.66
N TRP A 178 -3.78 85.89 47.10
CA TRP A 178 -3.63 86.31 45.70
C TRP A 178 -3.73 85.17 44.69
N HIS A 179 -3.41 83.93 45.10
CA HIS A 179 -3.61 82.75 44.26
C HIS A 179 -5.10 82.49 44.05
N GLY A 180 -5.89 82.58 45.14
CA GLY A 180 -7.35 82.50 45.06
C GLY A 180 -7.96 83.57 44.15
N LEU A 181 -7.50 84.83 44.25
CA LEU A 181 -7.94 85.89 43.34
C LEU A 181 -7.64 85.56 41.88
N HIS A 182 -6.41 85.13 41.57
CA HIS A 182 -6.01 84.79 40.21
C HIS A 182 -6.86 83.64 39.64
N GLN A 183 -7.08 82.57 40.40
CA GLN A 183 -7.96 81.47 40.01
C GLN A 183 -9.40 81.95 39.76
N ASN A 184 -9.93 82.79 40.64
CA ASN A 184 -11.28 83.37 40.50
C ASN A 184 -11.40 84.22 39.23
N MET A 185 -10.38 85.03 38.91
CA MET A 185 -10.33 85.79 37.66
C MET A 185 -10.30 84.88 36.44
N MET A 186 -9.45 83.84 36.41
CA MET A 186 -9.42 82.90 35.29
C MET A 186 -10.75 82.15 35.13
N ASN A 187 -11.37 81.71 36.24
CA ASN A 187 -12.68 81.07 36.25
C ASN A 187 -13.81 81.97 35.74
N ALA A 188 -13.75 83.27 36.04
CA ALA A 188 -14.72 84.23 35.55
C ALA A 188 -14.56 84.49 34.05
N LEU A 189 -13.31 84.62 33.57
CA LEU A 189 -13.02 84.78 32.14
C LEU A 189 -13.41 83.55 31.32
N ARG A 190 -13.19 82.33 31.83
CA ARG A 190 -13.65 81.07 31.21
C ARG A 190 -15.15 81.07 30.86
N LYS A 191 -15.97 81.69 31.71
CA LYS A 191 -17.44 81.73 31.56
C LYS A 191 -17.93 82.95 30.79
N THR A 192 -17.05 83.88 30.45
CA THR A 192 -17.42 85.14 29.80
C THR A 192 -17.14 85.07 28.30
N PRO A 193 -18.11 85.43 27.44
CA PRO A 193 -17.86 85.55 26.00
C PRO A 193 -16.89 86.70 25.72
N LEU A 194 -15.68 86.37 25.26
CA LEU A 194 -14.57 87.32 25.10
C LEU A 194 -13.72 87.11 23.84
N LEU A 195 -13.85 85.97 23.17
CA LEU A 195 -12.98 85.59 22.05
C LEU A 195 -13.78 85.41 20.77
N GLU A 196 -13.24 85.84 19.64
CA GLU A 196 -13.87 85.65 18.34
C GLU A 196 -13.68 84.22 17.83
N SER A 197 -14.72 83.68 17.20
CA SER A 197 -14.63 82.41 16.48
C SER A 197 -14.02 82.60 15.08
N GLY A 198 -13.66 81.51 14.41
CA GLY A 198 -13.22 81.54 13.02
C GLY A 198 -14.35 81.75 12.00
N ALA A 199 -15.61 81.67 12.42
CA ALA A 199 -16.78 81.80 11.54
C ALA A 199 -17.25 83.25 11.37
N ASP A 200 -17.19 84.03 12.45
CA ASP A 200 -17.75 85.37 12.54
C ASP A 200 -17.09 86.17 13.69
N ASP A 201 -17.36 87.47 13.74
CA ASP A 201 -16.90 88.36 14.80
C ASP A 201 -17.74 88.20 16.11
N THR A 202 -18.50 87.11 16.27
CA THR A 202 -19.28 86.90 17.50
C THR A 202 -18.36 86.42 18.63
N LEU A 203 -18.47 87.07 19.79
CA LEU A 203 -17.71 86.69 20.96
C LEU A 203 -18.28 85.43 21.60
N ARG A 204 -17.41 84.45 21.83
CA ARG A 204 -17.71 83.16 22.45
C ARG A 204 -16.90 82.96 23.71
N LYS A 205 -17.33 82.00 24.52
CA LYS A 205 -16.60 81.63 25.73
C LYS A 205 -15.30 80.92 25.32
N PRO A 206 -14.19 81.18 26.02
CA PRO A 206 -12.94 80.48 25.79
C PRO A 206 -13.05 78.94 25.77
N THR A 207 -13.88 78.37 26.66
CA THR A 207 -14.08 76.91 26.77
C THR A 207 -14.83 76.28 25.60
N ASP A 208 -15.48 77.09 24.76
CA ASP A 208 -16.26 76.64 23.61
C ASP A 208 -15.42 76.66 22.31
N LEU A 209 -14.15 77.06 22.41
CA LEU A 209 -13.26 77.30 21.27
C LEU A 209 -12.00 76.44 21.37
N TYR A 210 -11.58 75.92 20.22
CA TYR A 210 -10.32 75.21 20.03
C TYR A 210 -9.32 76.06 19.25
N TYR A 211 -8.08 76.10 19.72
CA TYR A 211 -6.97 76.59 18.92
C TYR A 211 -6.60 75.56 17.85
N VAL A 212 -6.73 75.90 16.57
CA VAL A 212 -6.31 75.04 15.45
C VAL A 212 -4.81 75.24 15.20
N PRO A 213 -3.95 74.20 15.37
CA PRO A 213 -2.53 74.31 15.07
C PRO A 213 -2.25 74.73 13.62
N ARG A 214 -1.20 75.53 13.41
CA ARG A 214 -0.79 76.00 12.06
C ARG A 214 -0.57 74.86 11.07
N ASP A 215 -0.06 73.73 11.55
CA ASP A 215 0.16 72.55 10.71
C ASP A 215 -1.13 71.90 10.20
N TRP A 216 -2.28 72.22 10.79
CA TRP A 216 -3.60 71.70 10.41
C TRP A 216 -4.49 72.76 9.76
N ARG A 217 -3.87 73.83 9.28
CA ARG A 217 -4.48 74.85 8.42
C ARG A 217 -4.10 74.57 6.97
N PHE A 218 -4.89 75.11 6.06
CA PHE A 218 -4.59 75.06 4.63
C PHE A 218 -4.59 76.47 4.07
N GLU A 219 -3.46 76.86 3.47
CA GLU A 219 -3.20 78.23 3.03
C GLU A 219 -3.39 79.22 4.20
N ASN A 220 -4.42 80.07 4.14
CA ASN A 220 -4.74 81.08 5.17
C ASN A 220 -6.03 80.74 5.95
N GLY A 221 -6.61 79.55 5.73
CA GLY A 221 -7.90 79.14 6.30
C GLY A 221 -7.84 77.83 7.08
N ALA A 222 -8.99 77.42 7.60
CA ALA A 222 -9.15 76.09 8.18
C ALA A 222 -9.02 75.00 7.10
N LEU A 223 -8.52 73.83 7.47
CA LEU A 223 -8.45 72.69 6.56
C LEU A 223 -9.84 72.17 6.17
N PHE A 224 -10.78 72.23 7.12
CA PHE A 224 -12.19 71.87 6.96
C PHE A 224 -13.04 73.12 7.21
N ASP A 225 -13.55 73.71 6.14
CA ASP A 225 -14.15 75.05 6.06
C ASP A 225 -15.68 75.05 6.22
N LEU A 226 -16.23 74.11 6.99
CA LEU A 226 -17.65 74.12 7.30
C LEU A 226 -17.98 75.22 8.32
N PRO A 227 -19.04 76.02 8.10
CA PRO A 227 -19.46 77.05 9.05
C PRO A 227 -19.66 76.51 10.47
N SER A 228 -20.22 75.29 10.61
CA SER A 228 -20.45 74.62 11.89
C SER A 228 -19.15 74.33 12.65
N LEU A 229 -18.06 74.02 11.94
CA LEU A 229 -16.74 73.77 12.53
C LEU A 229 -16.03 75.07 12.90
N LEU A 230 -16.05 76.05 12.00
CA LEU A 230 -15.41 77.36 12.20
C LEU A 230 -15.94 78.10 13.45
N GLN A 231 -17.19 77.84 13.81
CA GLN A 231 -17.83 78.34 15.03
C GLN A 231 -17.19 77.83 16.33
N THR A 232 -16.50 76.69 16.27
CA THR A 232 -15.78 76.08 17.39
C THR A 232 -14.27 76.34 17.32
N HIS A 233 -13.78 76.98 16.25
CA HIS A 233 -12.37 77.33 16.11
C HIS A 233 -12.13 78.73 16.64
N LEU A 234 -11.07 78.91 17.42
CA LEU A 234 -10.58 80.23 17.79
C LEU A 234 -10.07 80.96 16.54
N SER A 235 -10.47 82.23 16.38
CA SER A 235 -9.97 83.09 15.31
C SER A 235 -8.44 83.13 15.27
N PHE A 236 -7.86 83.02 14.06
CA PHE A 236 -6.40 83.01 13.88
C PHE A 236 -5.73 84.32 14.28
N LYS A 237 -6.52 85.41 14.47
CA LYS A 237 -6.07 86.70 15.00
C LYS A 237 -5.43 86.57 16.40
N TYR A 238 -5.75 85.52 17.16
CA TYR A 238 -5.21 85.25 18.50
C TYR A 238 -3.92 84.40 18.52
N ASP A 239 -3.29 84.11 17.37
CA ASP A 239 -2.10 83.25 17.27
C ASP A 239 -0.94 83.69 18.19
N SER A 240 -0.79 84.99 18.41
CA SER A 240 0.32 85.58 19.18
C SER A 240 0.19 85.40 20.71
N VAL A 241 -0.97 84.93 21.19
CA VAL A 241 -1.32 84.83 22.62
C VAL A 241 -1.87 83.45 23.03
N ARG A 242 -1.61 82.43 22.21
CA ARG A 242 -2.04 81.04 22.49
C ARG A 242 -1.64 80.56 23.90
N PRO A 243 -0.39 80.70 24.36
CA PRO A 243 0.00 80.20 25.69
C PRO A 243 -0.86 80.79 26.80
N GLU A 244 -1.20 82.08 26.71
CA GLU A 244 -2.01 82.76 27.71
C GLU A 244 -3.48 82.36 27.66
N LEU A 245 -4.03 82.11 26.47
CA LEU A 245 -5.42 81.67 26.30
C LEU A 245 -5.68 80.28 26.89
N SER A 246 -4.66 79.42 26.98
CA SER A 246 -4.78 78.14 27.68
C SER A 246 -5.14 78.30 29.17
N LEU A 247 -4.75 79.42 29.81
CA LEU A 247 -5.09 79.72 31.21
C LEU A 247 -6.60 79.88 31.41
N ILE A 248 -7.30 80.32 30.37
CA ILE A 248 -8.75 80.53 30.39
C ILE A 248 -9.51 79.43 29.63
N GLY A 249 -8.88 78.28 29.37
CA GLY A 249 -9.58 77.08 28.89
C GLY A 249 -9.75 76.98 27.38
N VAL A 250 -8.97 77.71 26.59
CA VAL A 250 -8.86 77.41 25.15
C VAL A 250 -7.90 76.24 24.98
N ASP A 251 -8.44 75.08 24.65
CA ASP A 251 -7.64 73.90 24.35
C ASP A 251 -7.17 73.91 22.89
N SER A 252 -6.06 73.21 22.62
CA SER A 252 -5.63 73.00 21.23
C SER A 252 -6.40 71.84 20.64
N LEU A 253 -6.86 71.98 19.39
CA LEU A 253 -7.49 70.89 18.66
C LEU A 253 -6.54 69.69 18.67
N ASP A 254 -7.06 68.50 19.00
CA ASP A 254 -6.30 67.25 18.97
C ASP A 254 -6.60 66.45 17.70
N ILE A 255 -5.81 65.40 17.46
CA ILE A 255 -5.90 64.61 16.22
C ILE A 255 -7.21 63.82 16.11
N ASN A 256 -7.86 63.45 17.22
CA ASN A 256 -9.13 62.73 17.22
C ASN A 256 -10.29 63.67 16.87
N ASN A 257 -10.29 64.88 17.43
CA ASN A 257 -11.26 65.91 17.09
C ASN A 257 -11.07 66.36 15.63
N LEU A 258 -9.83 66.52 15.16
CA LEU A 258 -9.57 66.80 13.74
C LEU A 258 -10.09 65.70 12.80
N TRP A 259 -10.00 64.42 13.19
CA TRP A 259 -10.62 63.33 12.44
C TRP A 259 -12.15 63.42 12.47
N LEU A 260 -12.76 63.79 13.59
CA LEU A 260 -14.20 63.97 13.70
C LEU A 260 -14.68 65.09 12.77
N GLU A 261 -13.95 66.21 12.73
CA GLU A 261 -14.16 67.31 11.80
C GLU A 261 -14.04 66.84 10.35
N PHE A 262 -13.01 66.07 10.01
CA PHE A 262 -12.84 65.52 8.67
C PHE A 262 -14.01 64.60 8.27
N SER A 263 -14.45 63.74 9.20
CA SER A 263 -15.58 62.84 8.98
C SER A 263 -16.88 63.60 8.78
N GLN A 264 -17.14 64.64 9.59
CA GLN A 264 -18.30 65.50 9.45
C GLN A 264 -18.26 66.24 8.11
N TRP A 265 -17.09 66.77 7.75
CA TRP A 265 -16.86 67.46 6.49
C TRP A 265 -17.19 66.57 5.28
N ILE A 266 -16.73 65.31 5.27
CA ILE A 266 -17.06 64.35 4.21
C ILE A 266 -18.57 64.05 4.17
N ASN A 267 -19.22 63.92 5.32
CA ASN A 267 -20.65 63.59 5.40
C ASN A 267 -21.54 64.74 4.89
N GLU A 268 -21.17 66.00 5.16
CA GLU A 268 -21.95 67.16 4.73
C GLU A 268 -21.67 67.56 3.28
N VAL A 269 -20.41 67.52 2.87
CA VAL A 269 -19.97 67.99 1.54
C VAL A 269 -20.05 66.88 0.48
N GLY A 270 -19.99 65.62 0.90
CA GLY A 270 -20.05 64.46 0.02
C GLY A 270 -18.84 64.30 -0.90
N ILE A 271 -18.96 63.36 -1.84
CA ILE A 271 -17.90 63.05 -2.81
C ILE A 271 -17.66 64.21 -3.78
N ASP A 272 -18.69 64.95 -4.13
CA ASP A 272 -18.57 66.06 -5.08
C ASP A 272 -17.63 67.14 -4.54
N GLY A 273 -17.73 67.50 -3.26
CA GLY A 273 -16.76 68.45 -2.72
C GLY A 273 -15.40 67.86 -2.39
N LEU A 274 -15.24 66.53 -2.25
CA LEU A 274 -13.89 65.93 -2.32
C LEU A 274 -13.28 66.13 -3.72
N LYS A 275 -14.06 66.00 -4.79
CA LYS A 275 -13.59 66.20 -6.17
C LYS A 275 -13.22 67.64 -6.49
N THR A 276 -13.90 68.63 -5.89
CA THR A 276 -13.61 70.05 -6.14
C THR A 276 -12.35 70.57 -5.43
N ARG A 277 -11.82 69.84 -4.44
CA ARG A 277 -10.62 70.29 -3.71
C ARG A 277 -9.36 70.17 -4.55
N PRO A 278 -8.41 71.12 -4.41
CA PRO A 278 -7.17 71.08 -5.16
C PRO A 278 -6.28 69.92 -4.67
N ILE A 279 -5.41 69.42 -5.55
CA ILE A 279 -4.48 68.31 -5.23
C ILE A 279 -3.64 68.60 -3.98
N LYS A 280 -3.18 69.84 -3.81
CA LYS A 280 -2.41 70.28 -2.61
C LYS A 280 -3.19 70.10 -1.31
N TRP A 281 -4.52 70.27 -1.33
CA TRP A 281 -5.37 70.03 -0.16
C TRP A 281 -5.41 68.54 0.19
N HIS A 282 -5.59 67.66 -0.81
CA HIS A 282 -5.54 66.22 -0.60
C HIS A 282 -4.17 65.75 -0.08
N GLN A 283 -3.07 66.32 -0.58
CA GLN A 283 -1.72 66.04 -0.08
C GLN A 283 -1.58 66.47 1.39
N LYS A 284 -2.11 67.64 1.76
CA LYS A 284 -2.08 68.12 3.14
C LYS A 284 -2.86 67.19 4.07
N VAL A 285 -4.11 66.84 3.73
CA VAL A 285 -4.93 65.88 4.49
C VAL A 285 -4.22 64.52 4.61
N SER A 286 -3.66 64.02 3.51
CA SER A 286 -2.89 62.78 3.47
C SER A 286 -1.70 62.84 4.44
N SER A 287 -0.93 63.93 4.44
CA SER A 287 0.24 64.09 5.29
C SER A 287 -0.08 64.13 6.79
N ILE A 288 -1.24 64.72 7.16
CA ILE A 288 -1.67 64.86 8.56
C ILE A 288 -2.07 63.51 9.16
N PHE A 289 -2.87 62.73 8.42
CA PHE A 289 -3.41 61.46 8.88
C PHE A 289 -2.48 60.27 8.63
N ARG A 290 -1.48 60.42 7.76
CA ARG A 290 -0.49 59.37 7.52
C ARG A 290 0.25 59.01 8.80
N GLY A 291 0.31 57.71 9.09
CA GLY A 291 1.04 57.18 10.26
C GLY A 291 0.27 57.24 11.58
N ARG A 292 -0.94 57.82 11.62
CA ARG A 292 -1.82 57.85 12.79
C ARG A 292 -2.53 56.51 12.98
N ARG A 293 -1.82 55.52 13.54
CA ARG A 293 -2.30 54.13 13.66
C ARG A 293 -3.65 54.03 14.38
N GLU A 294 -3.86 54.86 15.39
CA GLU A 294 -5.08 54.97 16.19
C GLU A 294 -6.32 55.39 15.37
N LEU A 295 -6.13 56.05 14.22
CA LEU A 295 -7.21 56.47 13.33
C LEU A 295 -7.37 55.59 12.09
N ARG A 296 -6.45 54.65 11.85
CA ARG A 296 -6.39 53.88 10.59
C ARG A 296 -7.73 53.23 10.23
N GLU A 297 -8.33 52.49 11.16
CA GLU A 297 -9.58 51.77 10.89
C GLU A 297 -10.77 52.72 10.71
N LYS A 298 -10.77 53.86 11.41
CA LYS A 298 -11.79 54.90 11.21
C LYS A 298 -11.68 55.52 9.80
N LEU A 299 -10.46 55.82 9.36
CA LEU A 299 -10.19 56.37 8.02
C LEU A 299 -10.52 55.38 6.90
N ARG A 300 -10.28 54.08 7.10
CA ARG A 300 -10.61 53.03 6.11
C ARG A 300 -12.11 52.92 5.81
N ASN A 301 -12.96 53.39 6.73
CA ASN A 301 -14.42 53.37 6.58
C ASN A 301 -14.98 54.58 5.84
N LEU A 302 -14.16 55.60 5.57
CA LEU A 302 -14.57 56.79 4.83
C LEU A 302 -14.38 56.58 3.32
N PRO A 303 -15.27 57.11 2.46
CA PRO A 303 -15.17 56.98 1.02
C PRO A 303 -14.17 57.98 0.44
N ILE A 304 -12.89 57.80 0.77
CA ILE A 304 -11.79 58.74 0.46
C ILE A 304 -10.82 58.22 -0.61
N VAL A 305 -11.14 57.09 -1.25
CA VAL A 305 -10.31 56.45 -2.27
C VAL A 305 -10.90 56.67 -3.66
N PRO A 306 -10.31 57.54 -4.50
CA PRO A 306 -10.78 57.75 -5.87
C PRO A 306 -10.37 56.60 -6.79
N LEU A 307 -11.32 56.10 -7.58
CA LEU A 307 -11.12 55.06 -8.58
C LEU A 307 -11.02 55.65 -10.00
N ARG A 308 -10.50 54.85 -10.94
CA ARG A 308 -10.37 55.21 -12.37
C ARG A 308 -11.69 55.51 -13.06
N ASP A 309 -12.79 54.90 -12.61
CA ASP A 309 -14.14 55.12 -13.14
C ASP A 309 -14.79 56.43 -12.65
N GLY A 310 -14.08 57.19 -11.80
CA GLY A 310 -14.55 58.45 -11.23
C GLY A 310 -15.39 58.29 -9.95
N SER A 311 -15.62 57.05 -9.49
CA SER A 311 -16.25 56.75 -8.21
C SER A 311 -15.25 56.88 -7.05
N TRP A 312 -15.76 56.97 -5.82
CA TRP A 312 -14.97 57.01 -4.60
C TRP A 312 -15.43 55.93 -3.64
N VAL A 313 -14.49 55.12 -3.17
CA VAL A 313 -14.77 53.94 -2.34
C VAL A 313 -14.06 54.02 -1.00
N LYS A 314 -14.46 53.11 -0.11
CA LYS A 314 -13.83 52.90 1.19
C LYS A 314 -12.57 52.07 1.00
N ALA A 315 -11.48 52.40 1.69
CA ALA A 315 -10.27 51.56 1.67
C ALA A 315 -10.46 50.19 2.36
N ARG A 316 -11.57 49.99 3.07
CA ARG A 316 -11.97 48.70 3.64
C ARG A 316 -12.62 47.76 2.61
N GLN A 317 -13.13 48.29 1.49
CA GLN A 317 -13.77 47.47 0.47
C GLN A 317 -12.75 46.50 -0.15
N ASP A 318 -13.21 45.29 -0.45
CA ASP A 318 -12.37 44.28 -1.08
C ASP A 318 -12.03 44.69 -2.53
N CYS A 319 -10.91 44.16 -3.04
CA CYS A 319 -10.45 44.36 -4.42
C CYS A 319 -10.08 45.81 -4.83
N VAL A 320 -9.75 46.69 -3.86
CA VAL A 320 -9.24 48.04 -4.14
C VAL A 320 -7.72 48.03 -4.24
N PHE A 321 -7.19 48.33 -5.42
CA PHE A 321 -5.76 48.22 -5.71
C PHE A 321 -5.18 49.44 -6.42
N PHE A 322 -3.91 49.71 -6.17
CA PHE A 322 -3.13 50.56 -7.07
C PHE A 322 -2.92 49.87 -8.40
N THR A 323 -2.74 50.69 -9.42
CA THR A 323 -2.38 50.24 -10.75
C THR A 323 -0.91 49.82 -10.74
N SER A 324 -0.60 48.62 -11.25
CA SER A 324 0.78 48.15 -11.37
C SER A 324 1.67 49.19 -12.05
N THR A 325 2.85 49.42 -11.48
CA THR A 325 3.84 50.37 -11.99
C THR A 325 4.80 49.75 -13.00
N GLN A 326 4.83 48.41 -13.09
CA GLN A 326 5.87 47.68 -13.80
C GLN A 326 5.50 47.26 -15.21
N ASN A 327 4.21 47.05 -15.54
CA ASN A 327 3.73 46.71 -16.88
C ASN A 327 2.24 47.10 -17.04
N GLU A 328 1.82 47.44 -18.27
CA GLU A 328 0.39 47.44 -18.64
C GLU A 328 -0.07 45.97 -18.79
N GLU A 329 -0.06 45.24 -17.69
CA GLU A 329 -0.45 43.84 -17.65
C GLU A 329 -1.95 43.71 -17.98
N HIS A 330 -2.26 42.85 -18.95
CA HIS A 330 -3.62 42.65 -19.43
C HIS A 330 -4.38 41.74 -18.45
N VAL A 331 -5.23 42.35 -17.62
CA VAL A 331 -6.18 41.61 -16.78
C VAL A 331 -7.33 41.11 -17.66
N PRO A 332 -7.69 39.81 -17.63
CA PRO A 332 -8.81 39.28 -18.41
C PRO A 332 -10.12 40.01 -18.15
N THR A 333 -10.95 40.12 -19.18
CA THR A 333 -12.22 40.84 -19.14
C THR A 333 -13.19 40.24 -18.11
N GLY A 334 -13.92 41.10 -17.41
CA GLY A 334 -14.92 40.69 -16.41
C GLY A 334 -14.34 40.32 -15.04
N ILE A 335 -13.04 40.53 -14.80
CA ILE A 335 -12.46 40.52 -13.45
C ILE A 335 -12.64 41.90 -12.82
N GLU A 336 -13.51 42.00 -11.81
CA GLU A 336 -13.80 43.26 -11.12
C GLU A 336 -12.64 43.67 -10.21
N LEU A 337 -11.80 44.60 -10.69
CA LEU A 337 -10.76 45.26 -9.90
C LEU A 337 -11.10 46.74 -9.73
N PHE A 338 -11.20 47.20 -8.48
CA PHE A 338 -11.38 48.61 -8.17
C PHE A 338 -10.03 49.32 -8.19
N LEU A 339 -9.61 49.75 -9.39
CA LEU A 339 -8.32 50.39 -9.59
C LEU A 339 -8.34 51.85 -9.16
N VAL A 340 -7.44 52.23 -8.26
CA VAL A 340 -7.22 53.62 -7.83
C VAL A 340 -6.82 54.47 -9.04
N ASP A 341 -7.35 55.70 -9.09
CA ASP A 341 -7.08 56.64 -10.17
C ASP A 341 -5.56 56.86 -10.41
N ARG A 342 -5.18 57.00 -11.68
CA ARG A 342 -3.77 57.09 -12.10
C ARG A 342 -3.07 58.33 -11.51
N SER A 343 -3.78 59.46 -11.35
CA SER A 343 -3.20 60.68 -10.79
C SER A 343 -2.83 60.50 -9.32
N VAL A 344 -3.62 59.73 -8.58
CA VAL A 344 -3.41 59.45 -7.15
C VAL A 344 -2.30 58.43 -6.94
N SER A 345 -2.27 57.42 -7.80
CA SER A 345 -1.22 56.39 -7.79
C SER A 345 0.18 56.97 -8.07
N LYS A 346 0.27 58.08 -8.82
CA LYS A 346 1.52 58.79 -9.14
C LYS A 346 1.93 59.84 -8.10
N ASP A 347 0.99 60.35 -7.31
CA ASP A 347 1.26 61.32 -6.25
C ASP A 347 1.91 60.61 -5.03
N PRO A 348 3.16 60.91 -4.67
CA PRO A 348 3.87 60.18 -3.61
C PRO A 348 3.17 60.26 -2.25
N GLU A 349 2.67 61.43 -1.86
CA GLU A 349 2.08 61.62 -0.52
C GLU A 349 0.72 60.94 -0.42
N ARG A 350 -0.11 61.07 -1.45
CA ARG A 350 -1.42 60.39 -1.50
C ARG A 350 -1.25 58.87 -1.60
N ARG A 351 -0.31 58.39 -2.42
CA ARG A 351 0.02 56.97 -2.51
C ARG A 351 0.48 56.42 -1.17
N ARG A 352 1.35 57.12 -0.45
CA ARG A 352 1.83 56.71 0.89
C ARG A 352 0.70 56.67 1.92
N PHE A 353 -0.24 57.62 1.87
CA PHE A 353 -1.42 57.62 2.73
C PHE A 353 -2.37 56.45 2.43
N LEU A 354 -2.72 56.23 1.16
CA LEU A 354 -3.56 55.09 0.75
C LEU A 354 -2.88 53.74 1.03
N SER A 355 -1.55 53.65 0.88
CA SER A 355 -0.76 52.48 1.30
C SER A 355 -0.86 52.24 2.80
N PHE A 356 -0.81 53.31 3.61
CA PHE A 356 -1.04 53.23 5.06
C PHE A 356 -2.46 52.71 5.39
N LEU A 357 -3.47 53.05 4.59
CA LEU A 357 -4.83 52.49 4.74
C LEU A 357 -4.94 51.02 4.31
N GLY A 358 -3.90 50.44 3.73
CA GLY A 358 -3.84 49.02 3.34
C GLY A 358 -4.04 48.75 1.86
N ILE A 359 -4.13 49.78 1.02
CA ILE A 359 -4.22 49.60 -0.43
C ILE A 359 -2.83 49.25 -0.97
N GLN A 360 -2.75 48.19 -1.77
CA GLN A 360 -1.52 47.70 -2.37
C GLN A 360 -1.66 47.67 -3.89
N GLU A 361 -0.55 47.51 -4.61
CA GLU A 361 -0.64 47.13 -6.04
C GLU A 361 -1.27 45.74 -6.13
N TYR A 362 -2.10 45.52 -7.15
CA TYR A 362 -2.60 44.17 -7.41
C TYR A 362 -1.42 43.29 -7.81
N SER A 363 -1.41 42.06 -7.31
CA SER A 363 -0.45 41.03 -7.68
C SER A 363 -1.08 40.06 -8.68
N PRO A 364 -0.29 39.43 -9.57
CA PRO A 364 -0.81 38.37 -10.44
C PRO A 364 -1.48 37.24 -9.65
N THR A 365 -0.97 36.91 -8.45
CA THR A 365 -1.59 35.94 -7.53
C THR A 365 -3.05 36.27 -7.21
N GLN A 366 -3.36 37.55 -6.93
CA GLN A 366 -4.73 37.97 -6.63
C GLN A 366 -5.62 37.89 -7.87
N VAL A 367 -5.11 38.25 -9.04
CA VAL A 367 -5.86 38.12 -10.30
C VAL A 367 -6.15 36.65 -10.59
N CYS A 368 -5.19 35.75 -10.39
CA CYS A 368 -5.40 34.31 -10.49
C CYS A 368 -6.48 33.81 -9.51
N GLU A 369 -6.46 34.24 -8.24
CA GLU A 369 -7.49 33.87 -7.26
C GLU A 369 -8.89 34.36 -7.68
N LEU A 370 -9.00 35.59 -8.20
CA LEU A 370 -10.27 36.11 -8.72
C LEU A 370 -10.77 35.34 -9.94
N ILE A 371 -9.89 34.97 -10.87
CA ILE A 371 -10.25 34.12 -12.01
C ILE A 371 -10.79 32.77 -11.50
N ILE A 372 -10.09 32.12 -10.57
CA ILE A 372 -10.51 30.83 -10.02
C ILE A 372 -11.87 30.93 -9.32
N ASN A 373 -12.07 31.95 -8.48
CA ASN A 373 -13.33 32.17 -7.77
C ASN A 373 -14.48 32.43 -8.73
N LEU A 374 -14.23 33.24 -9.78
CA LEU A 374 -15.26 33.49 -10.77
C LEU A 374 -15.66 32.20 -11.50
N HIS A 375 -14.71 31.32 -11.81
CA HIS A 375 -15.01 30.02 -12.38
C HIS A 375 -15.75 29.08 -11.40
N HIS A 376 -15.52 29.21 -10.09
CA HIS A 376 -16.23 28.45 -9.06
C HIS A 376 -17.71 28.86 -8.93
N ASP A 377 -17.98 30.18 -8.86
CA ASP A 377 -19.29 30.74 -8.49
C ASP A 377 -20.25 30.92 -9.68
N LEU A 378 -19.85 30.53 -10.90
CA LEU A 378 -20.66 30.66 -12.12
C LEU A 378 -21.96 29.84 -12.05
N PRO A 379 -23.14 30.47 -12.28
CA PRO A 379 -24.37 29.75 -12.59
C PRO A 379 -24.23 28.96 -13.91
N PRO A 380 -24.97 27.85 -14.10
CA PRO A 380 -24.89 27.02 -15.32
C PRO A 380 -25.23 27.75 -16.63
N ALA A 381 -25.86 28.92 -16.55
CA ALA A 381 -26.23 29.75 -17.69
C ALA A 381 -25.61 31.16 -17.58
N ALA A 382 -24.47 31.33 -18.26
CA ALA A 382 -23.86 32.57 -18.74
C ALA A 382 -23.12 33.50 -17.75
N CYS A 383 -21.86 33.79 -18.10
CA CYS A 383 -21.24 35.12 -18.00
C CYS A 383 -19.93 35.21 -18.82
N ARG A 384 -19.26 34.08 -19.09
CA ARG A 384 -18.01 34.01 -19.87
C ARG A 384 -18.26 33.50 -21.29
N THR A 385 -17.75 34.22 -22.30
CA THR A 385 -17.68 33.75 -23.69
C THR A 385 -16.59 32.68 -23.85
N GLU A 386 -16.58 31.96 -24.97
CA GLU A 386 -15.53 30.98 -25.26
C GLU A 386 -14.13 31.62 -25.24
N MET A 387 -13.99 32.84 -25.78
CA MET A 387 -12.70 33.54 -25.79
C MET A 387 -12.29 34.04 -24.40
N ASP A 388 -13.24 34.41 -23.54
CA ASP A 388 -12.90 34.80 -22.16
C ASP A 388 -12.28 33.61 -21.41
N ILE A 389 -12.86 32.42 -21.57
CA ILE A 389 -12.34 31.18 -20.99
C ILE A 389 -10.94 30.83 -21.53
N VAL A 390 -10.71 31.10 -22.82
CA VAL A 390 -9.36 30.96 -23.40
C VAL A 390 -8.40 31.93 -22.73
N THR A 391 -8.74 33.21 -22.65
CA THR A 391 -7.87 34.23 -22.03
C THR A 391 -7.61 33.98 -20.54
N ASP A 392 -8.59 33.47 -19.80
CA ASP A 392 -8.43 33.11 -18.39
C ASP A 392 -7.39 32.01 -18.20
N ALA A 393 -7.50 30.91 -18.95
CA ALA A 393 -6.57 29.80 -18.82
C ALA A 393 -5.16 30.19 -19.27
N LEU A 394 -5.04 31.04 -20.30
CA LEU A 394 -3.76 31.56 -20.74
C LEU A 394 -3.14 32.51 -19.71
N TYR A 395 -3.93 33.36 -19.06
CA TYR A 395 -3.43 34.22 -17.97
C TYR A 395 -2.92 33.37 -16.79
N LEU A 396 -3.65 32.31 -16.43
CA LEU A 396 -3.22 31.36 -15.40
C LEU A 396 -1.95 30.59 -15.80
N PHE A 397 -1.80 30.23 -17.06
CA PHE A 397 -0.58 29.59 -17.58
C PHE A 397 0.63 30.53 -17.53
N ASP A 398 0.47 31.79 -17.93
CA ASP A 398 1.52 32.81 -17.90
C ASP A 398 2.02 33.05 -16.47
N HIS A 399 1.08 33.04 -15.51
CA HIS A 399 1.35 33.26 -14.10
C HIS A 399 1.34 31.97 -13.29
N ARG A 400 1.62 30.81 -13.90
CA ARG A 400 1.57 29.50 -13.25
C ARG A 400 2.44 29.39 -11.99
N LEU A 401 3.53 30.16 -11.90
CA LEU A 401 4.39 30.24 -10.72
C LEU A 401 3.72 30.95 -9.52
N CYS A 402 2.68 31.73 -9.77
CA CYS A 402 1.88 32.42 -8.74
C CYS A 402 0.77 31.53 -8.18
N LEU A 403 0.49 30.38 -8.82
CA LEU A 403 -0.55 29.46 -8.39
C LEU A 403 -0.03 28.61 -7.22
N ARG A 404 -0.87 28.42 -6.20
CA ARG A 404 -0.58 27.50 -5.09
C ARG A 404 -0.75 26.03 -5.48
N TYR A 405 -1.45 25.77 -6.57
CA TYR A 405 -1.82 24.47 -7.09
C TYR A 405 -1.32 24.35 -8.54
N GLU A 406 -1.38 23.14 -9.10
CA GLU A 406 -1.22 22.92 -10.55
C GLU A 406 -2.39 23.57 -11.33
N VAL A 407 -2.71 23.09 -12.54
CA VAL A 407 -3.85 23.60 -13.34
C VAL A 407 -5.12 23.72 -12.49
N PRO A 408 -5.66 24.94 -12.27
CA PRO A 408 -6.82 25.13 -11.38
C PRO A 408 -8.10 24.53 -11.96
N ASN A 409 -9.07 24.22 -11.08
CA ASN A 409 -10.36 23.65 -11.47
C ASN A 409 -11.30 24.70 -12.09
N ILE A 410 -11.02 25.10 -13.32
CA ILE A 410 -11.79 26.08 -14.11
C ILE A 410 -12.58 25.40 -15.23
N GLU A 411 -13.46 26.15 -15.91
CA GLU A 411 -14.04 25.69 -17.17
C GLU A 411 -13.03 25.85 -18.30
N PHE A 412 -13.03 24.90 -19.25
CA PHE A 412 -12.24 24.99 -20.47
C PHE A 412 -13.18 25.02 -21.69
N ALA A 413 -12.78 25.78 -22.71
CA ALA A 413 -13.38 25.72 -24.03
C ALA A 413 -12.98 24.39 -24.69
N ALA A 414 -13.97 23.60 -25.09
CA ALA A 414 -13.74 22.28 -25.65
C ALA A 414 -14.67 22.01 -26.83
N VAL A 415 -14.42 20.92 -27.54
CA VAL A 415 -15.20 20.43 -28.67
C VAL A 415 -15.65 19.02 -28.36
N LYS A 416 -16.95 18.76 -28.50
CA LYS A 416 -17.56 17.43 -28.35
C LYS A 416 -18.46 17.15 -29.55
N GLY A 417 -18.14 16.11 -30.31
CA GLY A 417 -18.86 15.78 -31.54
C GLY A 417 -18.89 16.93 -32.56
N GLY A 418 -17.79 17.67 -32.68
CA GLY A 418 -17.66 18.83 -33.58
C GLY A 418 -18.37 20.11 -33.13
N LYS A 419 -18.99 20.13 -31.95
CA LYS A 419 -19.65 21.33 -31.39
C LYS A 419 -18.79 21.94 -30.28
N ALA A 420 -18.61 23.26 -30.33
CA ALA A 420 -17.98 24.00 -29.24
C ALA A 420 -18.86 23.94 -27.98
N ILE A 421 -18.24 23.58 -26.87
CA ILE A 421 -18.86 23.47 -25.55
C ILE A 421 -17.95 24.11 -24.50
N ARG A 422 -18.55 24.45 -23.36
CA ARG A 422 -17.80 24.75 -22.14
C ARG A 422 -17.81 23.49 -21.30
N SER A 423 -16.64 23.02 -20.91
CA SER A 423 -16.51 21.77 -20.17
C SER A 423 -15.81 21.99 -18.85
N ARG A 424 -16.46 21.50 -17.79
CA ARG A 424 -15.85 21.25 -16.48
C ARG A 424 -15.65 19.76 -16.25
N GLU A 425 -15.71 18.95 -17.31
CA GLU A 425 -15.51 17.50 -17.21
C GLU A 425 -14.11 17.18 -16.65
N ARG A 426 -14.03 16.09 -15.87
CA ARG A 426 -12.79 15.66 -15.22
C ARG A 426 -11.74 15.17 -16.23
N HIS A 427 -12.18 14.67 -17.37
CA HIS A 427 -11.31 14.16 -18.44
C HIS A 427 -11.42 15.07 -19.66
N LEU A 428 -10.28 15.61 -20.10
CA LEU A 428 -10.20 16.42 -21.31
C LEU A 428 -9.06 15.91 -22.18
N TYR A 429 -9.30 15.87 -23.48
CA TYR A 429 -8.35 15.35 -24.44
C TYR A 429 -7.62 16.46 -25.17
N LEU A 430 -6.34 16.25 -25.44
CA LEU A 430 -5.49 17.16 -26.19
C LEU A 430 -5.08 16.48 -27.50
N VAL A 431 -5.08 17.23 -28.60
CA VAL A 431 -4.53 16.73 -29.87
C VAL A 431 -3.01 16.90 -29.82
N ASP A 432 -2.31 15.78 -29.69
CA ASP A 432 -0.86 15.74 -29.75
C ASP A 432 -0.40 15.29 -31.15
N PRO A 433 0.33 16.12 -31.90
CA PRO A 433 0.81 15.77 -33.23
C PRO A 433 1.83 14.63 -33.22
N ASP A 434 2.55 14.40 -32.11
CA ASP A 434 3.59 13.38 -32.00
C ASP A 434 3.03 11.98 -31.70
N VAL A 435 1.79 11.91 -31.18
CA VAL A 435 1.10 10.64 -30.92
C VAL A 435 0.50 10.08 -32.20
N LYS A 436 1.02 8.93 -32.68
CA LYS A 436 0.52 8.21 -33.87
C LYS A 436 0.02 6.80 -33.53
N PRO A 437 -1.15 6.35 -34.05
CA PRO A 437 -2.12 7.16 -34.78
C PRO A 437 -2.81 8.19 -33.87
N SER A 438 -3.17 9.35 -34.40
CA SER A 438 -3.81 10.41 -33.62
C SER A 438 -5.31 10.13 -33.49
N LEU A 439 -5.66 9.22 -32.56
CA LEU A 439 -7.03 8.78 -32.34
C LEU A 439 -7.95 9.91 -31.86
N ILE A 440 -7.42 10.81 -31.03
CA ILE A 440 -8.17 11.99 -30.55
C ILE A 440 -8.57 12.87 -31.73
N ALA A 441 -7.63 13.23 -32.61
CA ALA A 441 -7.91 14.03 -33.80
C ALA A 441 -8.85 13.31 -34.79
N LYS A 442 -8.72 11.98 -34.94
CA LYS A 442 -9.58 11.16 -35.82
C LYS A 442 -11.06 11.25 -35.40
N TYR A 443 -11.34 11.23 -34.10
CA TYR A 443 -12.70 11.12 -33.55
C TYR A 443 -13.26 12.39 -32.89
N GLN A 444 -12.51 13.50 -32.85
CA GLN A 444 -12.96 14.76 -32.23
C GLN A 444 -14.28 15.32 -32.82
N ASN A 445 -14.51 15.07 -34.11
CA ASN A 445 -15.69 15.56 -34.85
C ASN A 445 -16.78 14.49 -35.02
N THR A 446 -16.60 13.29 -34.46
CA THR A 446 -17.58 12.21 -34.57
C THR A 446 -18.67 12.39 -33.52
N ALA A 447 -19.92 12.54 -33.94
CA ALA A 447 -21.05 12.88 -33.04
C ALA A 447 -21.28 11.88 -31.89
N GLN A 448 -20.97 10.59 -32.11
CA GLN A 448 -21.12 9.52 -31.11
C GLN A 448 -19.87 9.35 -30.22
N SER A 449 -18.80 10.10 -30.49
CA SER A 449 -17.56 10.01 -29.73
C SER A 449 -17.74 10.57 -28.31
N PRO A 450 -17.33 9.83 -27.27
CA PRO A 450 -17.34 10.32 -25.90
C PRO A 450 -16.23 11.34 -25.63
N LEU A 451 -15.28 11.52 -26.57
CA LEU A 451 -14.12 12.38 -26.39
C LEU A 451 -14.52 13.86 -26.33
N VAL A 452 -14.13 14.53 -25.23
CA VAL A 452 -14.19 15.98 -25.10
C VAL A 452 -12.79 16.55 -25.30
N VAL A 453 -12.57 17.19 -26.44
CA VAL A 453 -11.24 17.63 -26.89
C VAL A 453 -11.09 19.13 -26.62
N LEU A 454 -9.95 19.57 -26.11
CA LEU A 454 -9.67 20.98 -25.88
C LEU A 454 -9.75 21.77 -27.21
N SER A 455 -10.32 22.98 -27.16
CA SER A 455 -10.45 23.84 -28.34
C SER A 455 -9.09 24.18 -28.96
N ASP A 456 -9.01 24.21 -30.29
CA ASP A 456 -7.82 24.65 -31.03
C ASP A 456 -7.51 26.15 -30.84
N LYS A 457 -8.48 26.91 -30.32
CA LYS A 457 -8.32 28.34 -30.00
C LYS A 457 -7.24 28.63 -28.96
N TYR A 458 -6.92 27.70 -28.05
CA TYR A 458 -5.82 27.89 -27.11
C TYR A 458 -4.47 27.94 -27.82
N GLU A 459 -4.20 26.95 -28.68
CA GLU A 459 -2.97 26.92 -29.48
C GLU A 459 -2.94 28.09 -30.48
N ALA A 460 -4.08 28.43 -31.10
CA ALA A 460 -4.16 29.57 -32.02
C ALA A 460 -3.88 30.91 -31.32
N ALA A 461 -4.38 31.10 -30.10
CA ALA A 461 -4.13 32.31 -29.31
C ALA A 461 -2.67 32.42 -28.84
N LEU A 462 -2.05 31.30 -28.44
CA LEU A 462 -0.62 31.27 -28.09
C LEU A 462 0.26 31.53 -29.31
N CYS A 463 0.00 30.86 -30.44
CA CYS A 463 0.83 30.95 -31.65
C CYS A 463 0.71 32.29 -32.39
N LYS A 464 -0.27 33.15 -32.06
CA LYS A 464 -0.48 34.43 -32.73
C LYS A 464 0.65 35.43 -32.46
N ASP A 465 1.12 35.48 -31.22
CA ASP A 465 2.07 36.49 -30.74
C ASP A 465 3.26 35.88 -29.99
N ARG A 466 3.43 34.54 -30.01
CA ARG A 466 4.46 33.82 -29.24
C ARG A 466 5.12 32.67 -30.02
N PRO A 467 6.31 32.19 -29.58
CA PRO A 467 6.97 31.03 -30.16
C PRO A 467 6.10 29.77 -30.05
N ARG A 468 6.27 28.83 -30.99
CA ARG A 468 5.57 27.54 -30.94
C ARG A 468 5.88 26.73 -29.67
N GLU A 469 7.05 26.93 -29.07
CA GLU A 469 7.48 26.31 -27.82
C GLU A 469 6.55 26.64 -26.63
N ASP A 470 5.83 27.77 -26.68
CA ASP A 470 4.86 28.13 -25.65
C ASP A 470 3.60 27.26 -25.72
N ALA A 471 3.19 26.84 -26.92
CA ALA A 471 2.09 25.89 -27.09
C ALA A 471 2.47 24.51 -26.54
N ASP A 472 3.72 24.07 -26.76
CA ASP A 472 4.25 22.83 -26.16
C ASP A 472 4.29 22.92 -24.64
N SER A 473 4.78 24.04 -24.11
CA SER A 473 4.84 24.31 -22.67
C SER A 473 3.44 24.35 -22.04
N PHE A 474 2.45 24.92 -22.73
CA PHE A 474 1.05 24.92 -22.31
C PHE A 474 0.48 23.50 -22.27
N ARG A 475 0.72 22.68 -23.29
CA ARG A 475 0.31 21.27 -23.31
C ARG A 475 0.95 20.49 -22.16
N GLN A 476 2.25 20.66 -21.94
CA GLN A 476 2.95 20.02 -20.82
C GLN A 476 2.40 20.45 -19.46
N TRP A 477 2.08 21.73 -19.30
CA TRP A 477 1.43 22.24 -18.09
C TRP A 477 0.07 21.59 -17.85
N LEU A 478 -0.77 21.45 -18.90
CA LEU A 478 -2.04 20.74 -18.80
C LEU A 478 -1.87 19.26 -18.46
N LEU A 479 -0.96 18.56 -19.15
CA LEU A 479 -0.67 17.13 -18.92
C LEU A 479 -0.06 16.84 -17.54
N GLY A 480 0.56 17.84 -16.92
CA GLY A 480 1.10 17.76 -15.57
C GLY A 480 0.06 17.89 -14.46
N SER A 481 -1.22 18.16 -14.77
CA SER A 481 -2.27 18.29 -13.77
C SER A 481 -2.60 16.96 -13.07
N THR A 482 -2.67 16.99 -11.75
CA THR A 482 -3.03 15.87 -10.86
C THR A 482 -4.50 15.86 -10.47
N TYR A 483 -5.16 17.02 -10.45
CA TYR A 483 -6.57 17.15 -10.07
C TYR A 483 -7.53 16.89 -11.25
N ARG A 484 -7.14 17.28 -12.46
CA ARG A 484 -7.91 17.06 -13.69
C ARG A 484 -7.10 16.25 -14.69
N GLU A 485 -7.73 15.28 -15.32
CA GLU A 485 -7.05 14.28 -16.15
C GLU A 485 -7.03 14.77 -17.60
N PHE A 486 -5.94 15.45 -17.97
CA PHE A 486 -5.65 15.77 -19.37
C PHE A 486 -4.91 14.60 -20.03
N SER A 487 -5.35 14.18 -21.22
CA SER A 487 -4.75 13.04 -21.92
C SER A 487 -4.67 13.23 -23.43
N THR A 488 -3.61 12.70 -24.03
CA THR A 488 -3.40 12.68 -25.49
C THR A 488 -3.84 11.36 -26.13
N VAL A 489 -4.28 10.41 -25.32
CA VAL A 489 -4.68 9.06 -25.70
C VAL A 489 -6.02 8.76 -25.01
N PRO A 490 -6.98 8.08 -25.66
CA PRO A 490 -8.24 7.69 -25.04
C PRO A 490 -8.04 6.96 -23.71
N ALA A 491 -8.70 7.42 -22.65
CA ALA A 491 -8.69 6.75 -21.36
C ALA A 491 -9.62 5.54 -21.44
N LEU A 492 -9.06 4.33 -21.45
CA LEU A 492 -9.78 3.06 -21.57
C LEU A 492 -10.42 2.56 -20.26
N LEU A 493 -10.13 3.23 -19.14
CA LEU A 493 -10.68 2.92 -17.84
C LEU A 493 -11.10 4.18 -17.11
N TYR A 494 -12.19 4.09 -16.37
CA TYR A 494 -12.68 5.13 -15.48
C TYR A 494 -13.28 4.46 -14.24
N ASN A 495 -12.93 4.90 -13.03
CA ASN A 495 -13.42 4.33 -11.76
C ASN A 495 -13.32 2.79 -11.65
N ASN A 496 -12.22 2.19 -12.13
CA ASN A 496 -12.04 0.74 -12.21
C ASN A 496 -13.07 0.01 -13.09
N GLU A 497 -13.68 0.69 -14.06
CA GLU A 497 -14.55 0.10 -15.07
C GLU A 497 -14.11 0.51 -16.49
N LEU A 498 -14.53 -0.28 -17.48
CA LEU A 498 -14.27 0.03 -18.89
C LEU A 498 -14.97 1.34 -19.26
N SER A 499 -14.21 2.26 -19.82
CA SER A 499 -14.70 3.61 -20.07
C SER A 499 -15.65 3.69 -21.28
N ALA A 500 -16.32 4.83 -21.44
CA ALA A 500 -17.14 5.10 -22.63
C ALA A 500 -16.29 5.03 -23.91
N GLU A 501 -15.04 5.47 -23.85
CA GLU A 501 -14.06 5.41 -24.93
C GLU A 501 -13.77 3.96 -25.35
N TRP A 502 -13.64 3.04 -24.39
CA TRP A 502 -13.48 1.62 -24.69
C TRP A 502 -14.68 1.08 -25.48
N HIS A 503 -15.89 1.34 -24.99
CA HIS A 503 -17.13 0.86 -25.63
C HIS A 503 -17.33 1.49 -27.01
N PHE A 504 -17.01 2.78 -27.16
CA PHE A 504 -17.03 3.47 -28.44
C PHE A 504 -16.06 2.84 -29.44
N LEU A 505 -14.77 2.73 -29.10
CA LEU A 505 -13.77 2.17 -30.00
C LEU A 505 -14.05 0.70 -30.33
N ARG A 506 -14.49 -0.11 -29.35
CA ARG A 506 -14.88 -1.52 -29.57
C ARG A 506 -15.97 -1.68 -30.63
N SER A 507 -16.95 -0.78 -30.63
CA SER A 507 -18.09 -0.84 -31.56
C SER A 507 -17.82 -0.19 -32.91
N HIS A 508 -16.92 0.80 -32.97
CA HIS A 508 -16.62 1.56 -34.18
C HIS A 508 -15.46 0.98 -34.98
N ASP A 509 -14.32 0.73 -34.33
CA ASP A 509 -13.12 0.21 -34.97
C ASP A 509 -12.22 -0.48 -33.94
N VAL A 510 -12.28 -1.80 -33.92
CA VAL A 510 -11.52 -2.62 -32.97
C VAL A 510 -10.00 -2.48 -33.15
N MET A 511 -9.54 -2.11 -34.35
CA MET A 511 -8.11 -1.92 -34.63
C MET A 511 -7.61 -0.62 -34.00
N ASP A 512 -8.45 0.42 -33.97
CA ASP A 512 -8.16 1.64 -33.23
C ASP A 512 -8.21 1.43 -31.71
N LEU A 513 -9.08 0.53 -31.22
CA LEU A 513 -9.02 0.10 -29.83
C LEU A 513 -7.67 -0.58 -29.52
N LEU A 514 -7.16 -1.45 -30.40
CA LEU A 514 -5.83 -2.04 -30.23
C LEU A 514 -4.71 -0.99 -30.22
N HIS A 515 -4.81 0.04 -31.08
CA HIS A 515 -3.87 1.16 -31.04
C HIS A 515 -3.99 1.96 -29.73
N ALA A 516 -5.19 2.18 -29.20
CA ALA A 516 -5.39 2.85 -27.92
C ALA A 516 -4.74 2.07 -26.77
N ILE A 517 -4.91 0.74 -26.76
CA ILE A 517 -4.27 -0.15 -25.76
C ILE A 517 -2.73 -0.07 -25.89
N ARG A 518 -2.20 -0.11 -27.12
CA ARG A 518 -0.75 0.05 -27.37
C ARG A 518 -0.26 1.41 -26.85
N LEU A 519 -0.94 2.50 -27.18
CA LEU A 519 -0.53 3.84 -26.75
C LEU A 519 -0.54 3.98 -25.22
N GLN A 520 -1.47 3.31 -24.52
CA GLN A 520 -1.44 3.23 -23.06
C GLN A 520 -0.26 2.41 -22.55
N TRP A 521 0.06 1.28 -23.19
CA TRP A 521 1.22 0.46 -22.86
C TRP A 521 2.52 1.25 -23.04
N ASP A 522 2.70 1.94 -24.16
CA ASP A 522 3.92 2.71 -24.44
C ASP A 522 4.15 3.82 -23.40
N LYS A 523 3.08 4.37 -22.82
CA LYS A 523 3.16 5.42 -21.78
C LYS A 523 3.43 4.88 -20.37
N LYS A 524 2.83 3.75 -19.99
CA LYS A 524 2.85 3.25 -18.59
C LYS A 524 3.58 1.92 -18.38
N ALA A 525 3.91 1.19 -19.44
CA ALA A 525 4.48 -0.16 -19.46
C ALA A 525 3.71 -1.21 -18.60
N ILE A 526 2.51 -0.89 -18.13
CA ILE A 526 1.65 -1.74 -17.30
C ILE A 526 0.19 -1.48 -17.70
N LEU A 527 -0.55 -2.54 -18.03
CA LEU A 527 -2.00 -2.49 -18.23
C LEU A 527 -2.72 -2.94 -16.96
N SER A 528 -3.91 -2.38 -16.73
CA SER A 528 -4.79 -2.83 -15.66
C SER A 528 -5.30 -4.26 -15.93
N PRO A 529 -5.47 -5.10 -14.89
CA PRO A 529 -6.05 -6.45 -15.02
C PRO A 529 -7.40 -6.49 -15.74
N ILE A 530 -8.21 -5.43 -15.61
CA ILE A 530 -9.52 -5.31 -16.26
C ILE A 530 -9.36 -5.15 -17.78
N ILE A 531 -8.43 -4.28 -18.21
CA ILE A 531 -8.09 -4.14 -19.64
C ILE A 531 -7.50 -5.45 -20.15
N ILE A 532 -6.60 -6.09 -19.40
CA ILE A 532 -5.96 -7.35 -19.82
C ILE A 532 -7.02 -8.41 -20.13
N LYS A 533 -7.96 -8.62 -19.20
CA LYS A 533 -9.05 -9.60 -19.37
C LYS A 533 -9.96 -9.22 -20.54
N ALA A 534 -10.42 -7.97 -20.60
CA ALA A 534 -11.35 -7.52 -21.64
C ALA A 534 -10.72 -7.51 -23.05
N ALA A 535 -9.43 -7.16 -23.15
CA ALA A 535 -8.70 -7.15 -24.41
C ALA A 535 -8.42 -8.58 -24.91
N ALA A 536 -8.14 -9.53 -24.02
CA ALA A 536 -7.93 -10.93 -24.40
C ALA A 536 -9.18 -11.56 -25.05
N GLU A 537 -10.37 -11.16 -24.62
CA GLU A 537 -11.66 -11.64 -25.16
C GLU A 537 -12.14 -10.87 -26.40
N LEU A 538 -11.42 -9.82 -26.79
CA LEU A 538 -11.78 -8.94 -27.90
C LEU A 538 -11.77 -9.71 -29.22
N GLN A 539 -12.88 -9.67 -29.96
CA GLN A 539 -12.95 -10.29 -31.28
C GLN A 539 -12.16 -9.44 -32.28
N VAL A 540 -11.16 -10.03 -32.90
CA VAL A 540 -10.31 -9.37 -33.91
C VAL A 540 -10.17 -10.26 -35.15
N PRO A 541 -9.93 -9.68 -36.34
CA PRO A 541 -9.73 -10.46 -37.55
C PRO A 541 -8.37 -11.20 -37.51
N GLY A 542 -8.41 -12.50 -37.80
CA GLY A 542 -7.23 -13.30 -38.11
C GLY A 542 -6.66 -12.98 -39.50
N SER A 543 -5.43 -13.43 -39.76
CA SER A 543 -4.77 -13.34 -41.07
C SER A 543 -5.49 -14.16 -42.14
N ASP A 544 -6.32 -15.11 -41.72
CA ASP A 544 -7.21 -15.94 -42.54
C ASP A 544 -8.61 -15.31 -42.75
N GLY A 545 -8.86 -14.13 -42.18
CA GLY A 545 -10.11 -13.39 -42.30
C GLY A 545 -11.20 -13.76 -41.29
N TYR A 546 -10.98 -14.79 -40.45
CA TYR A 546 -11.96 -15.20 -39.45
C TYR A 546 -11.78 -14.44 -38.14
N TRP A 547 -12.90 -14.09 -37.49
CA TRP A 547 -12.91 -13.38 -36.22
C TRP A 547 -12.74 -14.33 -35.04
N ARG A 548 -11.77 -14.05 -34.17
CA ARG A 548 -11.49 -14.86 -32.97
C ARG A 548 -11.09 -13.96 -31.79
N PRO A 549 -11.21 -14.45 -30.54
CA PRO A 549 -10.68 -13.75 -29.38
C PRO A 549 -9.18 -13.49 -29.51
N LEU A 550 -8.74 -12.26 -29.27
CA LEU A 550 -7.35 -11.82 -29.41
C LEU A 550 -6.37 -12.73 -28.65
N GLY A 551 -6.65 -13.08 -27.39
CA GLY A 551 -5.79 -13.93 -26.55
C GLY A 551 -5.64 -15.38 -27.04
N ARG A 552 -6.38 -15.79 -28.08
CA ARG A 552 -6.22 -17.11 -28.72
C ARG A 552 -5.30 -17.07 -29.94
N LEU A 553 -4.93 -15.88 -30.40
CA LEU A 553 -4.17 -15.69 -31.64
C LEU A 553 -2.65 -15.59 -31.37
N ALA A 554 -1.88 -15.69 -32.46
CA ALA A 554 -0.44 -15.49 -32.49
C ALA A 554 -0.06 -14.28 -33.36
N ILE A 555 1.03 -13.59 -33.02
CA ILE A 555 1.60 -12.55 -33.88
C ILE A 555 2.30 -13.23 -35.06
N PRO A 556 2.15 -12.73 -36.30
CA PRO A 556 2.80 -13.28 -37.50
C PRO A 556 4.31 -13.00 -37.56
N THR A 557 5.07 -13.33 -36.51
CA THR A 557 6.54 -13.23 -36.47
C THR A 557 7.19 -14.27 -37.39
N THR A 558 8.43 -14.00 -37.83
CA THR A 558 9.19 -14.93 -38.67
C THR A 558 9.40 -16.28 -37.99
N GLU A 559 9.73 -16.27 -36.69
CA GLU A 559 9.92 -17.46 -35.88
C GLU A 559 8.66 -18.32 -35.79
N LEU A 560 7.51 -17.72 -35.41
CA LEU A 560 6.26 -18.47 -35.28
C LEU A 560 5.74 -18.98 -36.62
N LYS A 561 5.86 -18.20 -37.70
CA LYS A 561 5.47 -18.67 -39.04
C LYS A 561 6.32 -19.86 -39.53
N GLN A 562 7.58 -19.92 -39.14
CA GLN A 562 8.48 -21.00 -39.55
C GLN A 562 8.31 -22.25 -38.67
N LYS A 563 8.15 -22.08 -37.36
CA LYS A 563 8.17 -23.18 -36.38
C LYS A 563 6.78 -23.63 -35.90
N CYS A 564 5.77 -22.79 -36.03
CA CYS A 564 4.38 -23.08 -35.66
C CYS A 564 3.40 -22.55 -36.73
N PRO A 565 3.49 -23.05 -37.98
CA PRO A 565 2.73 -22.51 -39.11
C PRO A 565 1.21 -22.71 -39.02
N HIS A 566 0.71 -23.64 -38.20
CA HIS A 566 -0.71 -23.96 -38.09
C HIS A 566 -1.44 -23.13 -37.02
N LEU A 567 -0.74 -22.21 -36.35
CA LEU A 567 -1.34 -21.28 -35.40
C LEU A 567 -2.26 -20.26 -36.10
N ASP A 568 -3.29 -19.84 -35.38
CA ASP A 568 -4.21 -18.79 -35.85
C ASP A 568 -3.53 -17.42 -35.65
N PHE A 569 -3.07 -16.79 -36.73
CA PHE A 569 -2.35 -15.51 -36.66
C PHE A 569 -3.29 -14.29 -36.66
N VAL A 570 -3.03 -13.28 -35.83
CA VAL A 570 -3.80 -12.02 -35.81
C VAL A 570 -3.44 -11.10 -36.99
N SER A 571 -4.43 -10.45 -37.60
CA SER A 571 -4.21 -9.38 -38.58
C SER A 571 -4.00 -8.04 -37.84
N LEU A 572 -2.73 -7.64 -37.68
CA LEU A 572 -2.36 -6.43 -36.94
C LEU A 572 -2.31 -5.20 -37.86
N PRO A 573 -2.59 -4.00 -37.33
CA PRO A 573 -2.49 -2.78 -38.11
C PRO A 573 -1.03 -2.31 -38.15
N ASN A 574 -0.53 -1.98 -39.34
CA ASN A 574 0.84 -1.50 -39.56
C ASN A 574 1.91 -2.29 -38.77
N PRO A 575 1.98 -3.62 -38.88
CA PRO A 575 2.82 -4.47 -38.03
C PRO A 575 4.33 -4.25 -38.26
N LYS A 576 4.71 -3.59 -39.35
CA LYS A 576 6.09 -3.20 -39.66
C LYS A 576 6.53 -1.91 -38.97
N VAL A 577 5.58 -1.09 -38.52
CA VAL A 577 5.83 0.25 -37.94
C VAL A 577 5.79 0.19 -36.41
N TYR A 578 4.86 -0.60 -35.85
CA TYR A 578 4.64 -0.65 -34.41
C TYR A 578 5.10 -1.98 -33.80
N ASN A 579 5.65 -1.91 -32.58
CA ASN A 579 6.00 -3.08 -31.81
C ASN A 579 4.76 -3.64 -31.08
N TRP A 580 4.31 -4.82 -31.49
CA TRP A 580 3.15 -5.51 -30.92
C TRP A 580 3.53 -6.57 -29.88
N GLY A 581 4.80 -6.67 -29.48
CA GLY A 581 5.28 -7.68 -28.51
C GLY A 581 4.58 -7.62 -27.14
N PHE A 582 4.03 -6.46 -26.77
CA PHE A 582 3.28 -6.29 -25.52
C PHE A 582 1.98 -7.11 -25.46
N LEU A 583 1.44 -7.53 -26.62
CA LEU A 583 0.24 -8.36 -26.68
C LEU A 583 0.44 -9.72 -25.98
N SER A 584 1.68 -10.13 -25.71
CA SER A 584 2.00 -11.27 -24.84
C SER A 584 1.32 -11.19 -23.48
N VAL A 585 1.19 -9.99 -22.90
CA VAL A 585 0.49 -9.75 -21.63
C VAL A 585 -1.01 -10.04 -21.73
N LEU A 586 -1.58 -9.97 -22.94
CA LEU A 586 -2.99 -10.26 -23.23
C LEU A 586 -3.23 -11.73 -23.60
N GLY A 587 -2.21 -12.59 -23.49
CA GLY A 587 -2.27 -14.00 -23.87
C GLY A 587 -2.03 -14.28 -25.36
N VAL A 588 -1.72 -13.25 -26.17
CA VAL A 588 -1.35 -13.43 -27.58
C VAL A 588 0.04 -14.03 -27.67
N LEU A 589 0.22 -15.06 -28.50
CA LEU A 589 1.53 -15.70 -28.66
C LEU A 589 2.46 -14.81 -29.50
N THR A 590 3.57 -14.37 -28.92
CA THR A 590 4.52 -13.47 -29.60
C THR A 590 5.85 -14.13 -29.95
N THR A 591 6.21 -15.20 -29.26
CA THR A 591 7.45 -15.99 -29.41
C THR A 591 7.13 -17.47 -29.32
N ARG A 592 8.05 -18.33 -29.74
CA ARG A 592 7.91 -19.78 -29.60
C ARG A 592 8.11 -20.21 -28.14
N ASN A 593 7.05 -20.11 -27.35
CA ASN A 593 6.99 -20.62 -25.98
C ASN A 593 6.28 -21.99 -25.91
N THR A 594 6.18 -22.56 -24.71
CA THR A 594 5.56 -23.87 -24.49
C THR A 594 4.10 -23.89 -24.91
N THR A 595 3.31 -22.86 -24.59
CA THR A 595 1.91 -22.75 -25.05
C THR A 595 1.79 -22.74 -26.58
N ALA A 596 2.66 -21.99 -27.29
CA ALA A 596 2.67 -21.97 -28.75
C ALA A 596 3.01 -23.35 -29.33
N THR A 597 4.01 -24.03 -28.74
CA THR A 597 4.44 -25.36 -29.14
C THR A 597 3.35 -26.42 -28.90
N LEU A 598 2.62 -26.33 -27.80
CA LEU A 598 1.47 -27.20 -27.50
C LEU A 598 0.29 -26.95 -28.45
N ARG A 599 -0.07 -25.69 -28.72
CA ARG A 599 -1.15 -25.37 -29.67
C ARG A 599 -0.83 -25.84 -31.09
N GLU A 600 0.43 -25.73 -31.50
CA GLU A 600 0.88 -26.30 -32.78
C GLU A 600 0.70 -27.83 -32.79
N LEU A 601 1.10 -28.52 -31.72
CA LEU A 601 0.92 -29.96 -31.58
C LEU A 601 -0.56 -30.38 -31.63
N GLN A 602 -1.44 -29.64 -30.95
CA GLN A 602 -2.90 -29.85 -30.97
C GLN A 602 -3.50 -29.62 -32.36
N LYS A 603 -3.00 -28.63 -33.11
CA LYS A 603 -3.45 -28.43 -34.51
C LYS A 603 -2.98 -29.57 -35.40
N LEU A 604 -1.77 -30.09 -35.20
CA LEU A 604 -1.25 -31.25 -35.92
C LEU A 604 -2.01 -32.54 -35.57
N SER A 605 -2.45 -32.71 -34.32
CA SER A 605 -3.25 -33.89 -33.90
C SER A 605 -4.64 -33.94 -34.54
N GLN A 606 -5.17 -32.78 -34.97
CA GLN A 606 -6.44 -32.67 -35.68
C GLN A 606 -6.33 -32.97 -37.19
N LEU A 607 -5.10 -33.03 -37.73
CA LEU A 607 -4.87 -33.42 -39.12
C LEU A 607 -4.95 -34.95 -39.28
N GLN A 608 -5.19 -35.41 -40.51
CA GLN A 608 -5.08 -36.84 -40.82
C GLN A 608 -3.65 -37.30 -40.54
N ALA A 609 -3.49 -38.38 -39.76
CA ALA A 609 -2.18 -38.85 -39.28
C ALA A 609 -1.16 -39.11 -40.41
N ASP A 610 -1.62 -39.51 -41.60
CA ASP A 610 -0.77 -39.75 -42.77
C ASP A 610 -0.20 -38.46 -43.41
N LYS A 611 -0.75 -37.29 -43.06
CA LYS A 611 -0.33 -35.97 -43.57
C LYS A 611 0.54 -35.19 -42.58
N VAL A 612 0.79 -35.75 -41.39
CA VAL A 612 1.59 -35.10 -40.34
C VAL A 612 3.08 -35.27 -40.64
N ASP A 613 3.81 -34.16 -40.63
CA ASP A 613 5.27 -34.18 -40.76
C ASP A 613 5.92 -34.69 -39.47
N LYS A 614 6.58 -35.85 -39.57
CA LYS A 614 7.27 -36.50 -38.46
C LYS A 614 8.43 -35.67 -37.92
N ASP A 615 9.18 -34.99 -38.78
CA ASP A 615 10.35 -34.21 -38.36
C ASP A 615 9.88 -32.97 -37.57
N ALA A 616 8.75 -32.38 -37.97
CA ALA A 616 8.09 -31.32 -37.21
C ALA A 616 7.63 -31.81 -35.82
N ILE A 617 7.00 -32.99 -35.73
CA ILE A 617 6.60 -33.58 -34.44
C ILE A 617 7.80 -33.84 -33.52
N LYS A 618 8.89 -34.38 -34.08
CA LYS A 618 10.12 -34.62 -33.34
C LYS A 618 10.68 -33.30 -32.79
N GLU A 619 10.74 -32.26 -33.61
CA GLU A 619 11.20 -30.93 -33.19
C GLU A 619 10.31 -30.32 -32.09
N ILE A 620 8.98 -30.54 -32.17
CA ILE A 620 8.02 -30.12 -31.14
C ILE A 620 8.26 -30.86 -29.83
N TYR A 621 8.41 -32.19 -29.85
CA TYR A 621 8.69 -32.95 -28.63
C TYR A 621 10.06 -32.60 -28.02
N GLU A 622 11.07 -32.36 -28.84
CA GLU A 622 12.38 -31.89 -28.37
C GLU A 622 12.28 -30.51 -27.71
N ALA A 623 11.50 -29.59 -28.28
CA ALA A 623 11.24 -28.29 -27.68
C ALA A 623 10.49 -28.41 -26.35
N LEU A 624 9.44 -29.23 -26.28
CA LEU A 624 8.70 -29.50 -25.03
C LEU A 624 9.56 -30.23 -23.98
N ASN A 625 10.51 -31.05 -24.43
CA ASN A 625 11.47 -31.73 -23.56
C ASN A 625 12.50 -30.77 -22.96
N ALA A 626 12.82 -29.68 -23.67
CA ALA A 626 13.68 -28.61 -23.20
C ALA A 626 12.94 -27.54 -22.37
N SER A 627 11.61 -27.60 -22.27
CA SER A 627 10.80 -26.65 -21.50
C SER A 627 11.14 -26.64 -20.00
N MET A 628 10.93 -25.49 -19.36
CA MET A 628 11.26 -25.31 -17.94
C MET A 628 10.37 -26.15 -17.02
N ARG A 629 10.90 -26.56 -15.86
CA ARG A 629 10.15 -27.34 -14.85
C ARG A 629 8.86 -26.68 -14.41
N SER A 630 8.69 -25.36 -14.50
CA SER A 630 7.47 -24.64 -14.10
C SER A 630 6.28 -24.87 -15.04
N GLU A 631 6.54 -25.20 -16.30
CA GLU A 631 5.52 -25.29 -17.36
C GLU A 631 4.93 -26.71 -17.49
N TRP A 632 5.41 -27.65 -16.67
CA TRP A 632 5.02 -29.06 -16.69
C TRP A 632 3.50 -29.29 -16.51
N LYS A 633 2.81 -28.42 -15.77
CA LYS A 633 1.37 -28.55 -15.53
C LYS A 633 0.58 -28.37 -16.83
N GLU A 634 0.91 -27.33 -17.61
CA GLU A 634 0.23 -27.05 -18.88
C GLU A 634 0.46 -28.19 -19.88
N ILE A 635 1.71 -28.66 -19.99
CA ILE A 635 2.07 -29.81 -20.83
C ILE A 635 1.29 -31.05 -20.38
N LYS A 636 1.30 -31.37 -19.09
CA LYS A 636 0.63 -32.56 -18.56
C LYS A 636 -0.87 -32.51 -18.79
N THR A 637 -1.52 -31.36 -18.56
CA THR A 637 -2.95 -31.18 -18.81
C THR A 637 -3.29 -31.42 -20.27
N ALA A 638 -2.56 -30.81 -21.21
CA ALA A 638 -2.83 -30.99 -22.65
C ALA A 638 -2.74 -32.46 -23.09
N PHE A 639 -1.72 -33.20 -22.63
CA PHE A 639 -1.54 -34.62 -22.94
C PHE A 639 -2.52 -35.55 -22.20
N LEU A 640 -3.16 -35.10 -21.12
CA LEU A 640 -4.24 -35.82 -20.43
C LEU A 640 -5.58 -35.63 -21.15
N GLU A 641 -5.85 -34.43 -21.66
CA GLU A 641 -7.10 -34.09 -22.34
C GLU A 641 -7.15 -34.63 -23.78
N GLU A 642 -6.02 -34.64 -24.47
CA GLU A 642 -5.92 -35.03 -25.88
C GLU A 642 -4.89 -36.14 -26.13
N SER A 643 -5.13 -36.95 -27.17
CA SER A 643 -4.16 -37.96 -27.63
C SER A 643 -3.05 -37.29 -28.44
N LEU A 644 -1.99 -36.85 -27.75
CA LEU A 644 -0.90 -36.06 -28.34
C LEU A 644 0.42 -36.83 -28.53
N VAL A 645 0.42 -38.17 -28.42
CA VAL A 645 1.60 -39.01 -28.70
C VAL A 645 1.52 -39.61 -30.10
N PHE A 646 2.35 -39.15 -31.02
CA PHE A 646 2.37 -39.63 -32.39
C PHE A 646 3.27 -40.86 -32.53
N VAL A 647 2.78 -41.88 -33.25
CA VAL A 647 3.57 -43.08 -33.59
C VAL A 647 3.35 -43.42 -35.05
N GLU A 648 4.44 -43.52 -35.81
CA GLU A 648 4.43 -43.75 -37.25
C GLU A 648 4.23 -45.23 -37.64
N LYS A 649 4.83 -46.16 -36.89
CA LYS A 649 4.85 -47.59 -37.23
C LYS A 649 4.04 -48.40 -36.21
N PRO A 650 3.28 -49.43 -36.64
CA PRO A 650 3.13 -49.94 -38.02
C PRO A 650 2.19 -49.10 -38.91
N LYS A 651 1.35 -48.22 -38.35
CA LYS A 651 0.54 -47.22 -39.07
C LYS A 651 0.54 -45.90 -38.31
N PRO A 652 0.57 -44.74 -38.99
CA PRO A 652 0.51 -43.43 -38.35
C PRO A 652 -0.75 -43.28 -37.50
N ARG A 653 -0.58 -43.03 -36.20
CA ARG A 653 -1.69 -42.83 -35.27
C ARG A 653 -1.28 -41.95 -34.09
N TRP A 654 -2.28 -41.32 -33.49
CA TRP A 654 -2.18 -40.58 -32.25
C TRP A 654 -2.65 -41.44 -31.08
N LEU A 655 -1.87 -41.47 -30.01
CA LEU A 655 -2.09 -42.26 -28.82
C LEU A 655 -2.15 -41.37 -27.57
N SER A 656 -2.82 -41.85 -26.54
CA SER A 656 -2.70 -41.29 -25.20
C SER A 656 -1.37 -41.72 -24.58
N HIS A 657 -0.68 -40.80 -23.89
CA HIS A 657 0.55 -41.12 -23.18
C HIS A 657 0.37 -42.18 -22.09
N LEU A 658 -0.85 -42.36 -21.57
CA LEU A 658 -1.20 -43.40 -20.60
C LEU A 658 -1.21 -44.81 -21.20
N SER A 659 -1.30 -44.93 -22.53
CA SER A 659 -1.29 -46.21 -23.26
C SER A 659 0.11 -46.62 -23.73
N CYS A 660 1.14 -45.88 -23.32
CA CYS A 660 2.52 -46.07 -23.76
C CYS A 660 3.43 -46.33 -22.57
N VAL A 661 4.56 -47.01 -22.82
CA VAL A 661 5.64 -47.18 -21.85
C VAL A 661 6.91 -46.53 -22.37
N TRP A 662 7.80 -46.13 -21.47
CA TRP A 662 9.09 -45.56 -21.88
C TRP A 662 9.95 -46.64 -22.54
N ASP A 663 10.16 -47.75 -21.84
CA ASP A 663 10.96 -48.90 -22.28
C ASP A 663 10.39 -50.19 -21.68
N GLY A 664 10.74 -51.33 -22.28
CA GLY A 664 10.24 -52.63 -21.82
C GLY A 664 10.81 -53.80 -22.61
N PRO A 665 10.68 -55.04 -22.08
CA PRO A 665 11.23 -56.25 -22.68
C PRO A 665 10.83 -56.42 -24.15
N GLY A 666 11.73 -56.96 -24.97
CA GLY A 666 11.49 -57.21 -26.40
C GLY A 666 10.25 -58.06 -26.70
N ALA A 667 9.90 -58.98 -25.78
CA ALA A 667 8.75 -59.86 -25.87
C ALA A 667 7.39 -59.15 -25.91
N LEU A 668 7.28 -57.93 -25.36
CA LEU A 668 6.05 -57.13 -25.40
C LEU A 668 5.90 -56.48 -26.78
N LYS A 669 4.97 -56.95 -27.62
CA LYS A 669 4.79 -56.49 -29.00
C LYS A 669 3.63 -55.51 -29.16
N GLN A 670 2.60 -55.58 -28.31
CA GLN A 670 1.41 -54.71 -28.38
C GLN A 670 1.63 -53.37 -27.67
N VAL A 671 2.52 -53.35 -26.67
CA VAL A 671 2.85 -52.16 -25.88
C VAL A 671 3.74 -51.21 -26.69
N THR A 672 3.33 -49.94 -26.80
CA THR A 672 4.09 -48.91 -27.52
C THR A 672 5.24 -48.38 -26.66
N LYS A 673 6.49 -48.60 -27.11
CA LYS A 673 7.73 -48.23 -26.39
C LYS A 673 8.30 -46.92 -26.93
N LEU A 674 8.14 -45.82 -26.21
CA LEU A 674 8.48 -44.48 -26.69
C LEU A 674 9.98 -44.24 -26.84
N ARG A 675 10.84 -44.94 -26.09
CA ARG A 675 12.30 -44.78 -26.18
C ARG A 675 12.85 -44.97 -27.58
N TYR A 676 12.29 -45.90 -28.37
CA TYR A 676 12.76 -46.18 -29.72
C TYR A 676 12.31 -45.14 -30.74
N HIS A 677 11.21 -44.43 -30.47
CA HIS A 677 10.69 -43.38 -31.34
C HIS A 677 11.30 -42.01 -30.99
N TYR A 678 11.46 -41.72 -29.70
CA TYR A 678 11.88 -40.41 -29.18
C TYR A 678 12.91 -40.54 -28.03
N PRO A 679 14.12 -41.07 -28.29
CA PRO A 679 15.10 -41.39 -27.25
C PRO A 679 15.59 -40.17 -26.45
N VAL A 680 15.62 -39.00 -27.10
CA VAL A 680 16.07 -37.72 -26.50
C VAL A 680 14.99 -37.06 -25.63
N CYS A 681 13.72 -37.47 -25.77
CA CYS A 681 12.57 -36.85 -25.11
C CYS A 681 12.27 -37.44 -23.71
N ARG A 682 13.31 -37.88 -22.99
CA ARG A 682 13.18 -38.53 -21.68
C ARG A 682 12.56 -37.62 -20.63
N GLN A 683 12.92 -36.34 -20.62
CA GLN A 683 12.41 -35.37 -19.65
C GLN A 683 10.91 -35.12 -19.86
N LEU A 684 10.46 -35.02 -21.12
CA LEU A 684 9.05 -34.90 -21.46
C LEU A 684 8.25 -36.14 -21.03
N PHE A 685 8.62 -37.32 -21.53
CA PHE A 685 7.80 -38.50 -21.33
C PHE A 685 7.90 -39.07 -19.91
N ILE A 686 9.10 -39.15 -19.32
CA ILE A 686 9.26 -39.71 -17.97
C ILE A 686 8.99 -38.65 -16.91
N SER A 687 9.72 -37.54 -16.93
CA SER A 687 9.70 -36.60 -15.79
C SER A 687 8.42 -35.76 -15.73
N ILE A 688 7.88 -35.34 -16.88
CA ILE A 688 6.68 -34.48 -16.95
C ILE A 688 5.41 -35.33 -17.07
N LEU A 689 5.34 -36.20 -18.07
CA LEU A 689 4.16 -37.02 -18.36
C LEU A 689 4.07 -38.29 -17.51
N CYS A 690 5.11 -38.62 -16.73
CA CYS A 690 5.14 -39.79 -15.84
C CYS A 690 4.92 -41.12 -16.57
N VAL A 691 5.34 -41.23 -17.83
CA VAL A 691 5.32 -42.48 -18.60
C VAL A 691 6.26 -43.48 -17.92
N LYS A 692 5.68 -44.59 -17.47
CA LYS A 692 6.38 -45.61 -16.66
C LYS A 692 7.19 -46.57 -17.54
N GLN A 693 8.06 -47.36 -16.90
CA GLN A 693 8.60 -48.58 -17.52
C GLN A 693 7.50 -49.64 -17.60
N ALA A 694 7.67 -50.61 -18.50
CA ALA A 694 6.78 -51.77 -18.54
C ALA A 694 6.70 -52.47 -17.18
N SER A 695 5.49 -52.79 -16.77
CA SER A 695 5.13 -53.39 -15.48
C SER A 695 4.61 -54.82 -15.63
N THR A 696 4.36 -55.50 -14.51
CA THR A 696 3.66 -56.79 -14.51
C THR A 696 2.29 -56.71 -15.18
N GLY A 697 1.60 -55.57 -15.08
CA GLY A 697 0.31 -55.34 -15.73
C GLY A 697 0.40 -55.33 -17.25
N ASP A 698 1.44 -54.72 -17.82
CA ASP A 698 1.66 -54.69 -19.27
C ASP A 698 1.99 -56.09 -19.80
N ILE A 699 2.71 -56.90 -19.01
CA ILE A 699 3.00 -58.30 -19.35
C ILE A 699 1.71 -59.14 -19.29
N VAL A 700 0.86 -58.95 -18.28
CA VAL A 700 -0.44 -59.63 -18.15
C VAL A 700 -1.35 -59.27 -19.32
N GLU A 701 -1.45 -57.99 -19.68
CA GLU A 701 -2.30 -57.56 -20.80
C GLU A 701 -1.80 -58.14 -22.12
N GLU A 702 -0.48 -58.16 -22.37
CA GLU A 702 0.11 -58.83 -23.53
C GLU A 702 -0.20 -60.33 -23.52
N LEU A 703 0.00 -61.01 -22.39
CA LEU A 703 -0.26 -62.45 -22.21
C LEU A 703 -1.73 -62.80 -22.51
N CYS A 704 -2.68 -62.04 -21.97
CA CYS A 704 -4.11 -62.26 -22.19
C CYS A 704 -4.60 -61.80 -23.59
N SER A 705 -3.81 -61.02 -24.31
CA SER A 705 -4.15 -60.51 -25.65
C SER A 705 -3.45 -61.25 -26.79
N VAL A 706 -2.66 -62.29 -26.50
CA VAL A 706 -2.09 -63.17 -27.53
C VAL A 706 -3.22 -64.00 -28.15
N SER A 707 -3.53 -63.76 -29.42
CA SER A 707 -4.39 -64.65 -30.22
C SER A 707 -3.61 -65.86 -30.72
N ASP A 708 -4.30 -66.99 -30.90
CA ASP A 708 -3.75 -68.30 -31.25
C ASP A 708 -2.83 -68.26 -32.50
N GLU A 709 -1.52 -68.17 -32.30
CA GLU A 709 -0.47 -68.09 -33.34
C GLU A 709 0.09 -69.49 -33.69
N GLY A 710 -0.72 -70.54 -33.61
CA GLY A 710 -0.33 -71.92 -33.95
C GLY A 710 0.87 -72.43 -33.15
N ASP A 711 1.75 -73.24 -33.75
CA ASP A 711 2.89 -73.89 -33.08
C ASP A 711 3.87 -72.93 -32.37
N MET A 712 3.92 -71.65 -32.77
CA MET A 712 4.76 -70.63 -32.13
C MET A 712 4.16 -70.07 -30.83
N ALA A 713 2.89 -70.35 -30.55
CA ALA A 713 2.17 -69.88 -29.37
C ALA A 713 2.81 -70.44 -28.08
N THR A 714 3.11 -71.74 -28.02
CA THR A 714 3.69 -72.39 -26.83
C THR A 714 5.02 -71.76 -26.40
N GLN A 715 5.88 -71.41 -27.37
CA GLN A 715 7.15 -70.73 -27.10
C GLN A 715 6.92 -69.30 -26.60
N ARG A 716 5.96 -68.57 -27.18
CA ARG A 716 5.59 -67.20 -26.79
C ARG A 716 4.98 -67.15 -25.39
N PHE A 717 4.06 -68.05 -25.07
CA PHE A 717 3.48 -68.17 -23.73
C PHE A 717 4.54 -68.52 -22.70
N SER A 718 5.44 -69.47 -23.02
CA SER A 718 6.57 -69.80 -22.14
C SER A 718 7.45 -68.57 -21.88
N GLU A 719 7.84 -67.83 -22.92
CA GLU A 719 8.64 -66.60 -22.79
C GLU A 719 7.95 -65.56 -21.89
N LEU A 720 6.64 -65.36 -22.07
CA LEU A 720 5.86 -64.41 -21.27
C LEU A 720 5.68 -64.87 -19.82
N PHE A 721 5.49 -66.17 -19.55
CA PHE A 721 5.43 -66.70 -18.17
C PHE A 721 6.77 -66.60 -17.46
N PHE A 722 7.89 -66.89 -18.12
CA PHE A 722 9.22 -66.66 -17.55
C PHE A 722 9.49 -65.18 -17.30
N LEU A 723 9.07 -64.31 -18.22
CA LEU A 723 9.20 -62.87 -18.05
C LEU A 723 8.36 -62.38 -16.87
N LEU A 724 7.12 -62.85 -16.74
CA LEU A 724 6.22 -62.52 -15.63
C LEU A 724 6.80 -63.03 -14.30
N GLY A 725 7.29 -64.28 -14.25
CA GLY A 725 7.91 -64.87 -13.06
C GLY A 725 9.16 -64.10 -12.62
N ARG A 726 9.94 -63.59 -13.57
CA ARG A 726 11.08 -62.71 -13.28
C ARG A 726 10.63 -61.36 -12.73
N TYR A 727 9.71 -60.67 -13.41
CA TYR A 727 9.22 -59.36 -12.96
C TYR A 727 8.51 -59.42 -11.61
N ARG A 728 7.79 -60.52 -11.33
CA ARG A 728 7.19 -60.81 -10.03
C ARG A 728 8.24 -60.89 -8.92
N ARG A 729 9.38 -61.54 -9.21
CA ARG A 729 10.50 -61.67 -8.26
C ARG A 729 11.21 -60.33 -8.02
N ASP A 730 11.41 -59.56 -9.08
CA ASP A 730 12.28 -58.37 -9.07
C ASP A 730 11.54 -57.09 -8.64
N HIS A 731 10.21 -56.99 -8.83
CA HIS A 731 9.51 -55.70 -8.80
C HIS A 731 8.25 -55.61 -7.94
N GLU A 732 7.33 -56.59 -7.96
CA GLU A 732 6.06 -56.53 -7.21
C GLU A 732 5.30 -57.88 -7.23
N GLN A 733 4.57 -58.22 -6.16
CA GLN A 733 3.61 -59.33 -6.17
C GLN A 733 2.46 -59.03 -7.16
N LEU A 734 1.87 -60.07 -7.76
CA LEU A 734 0.75 -59.89 -8.68
C LEU A 734 -0.48 -59.34 -7.93
N SER A 735 -1.18 -58.38 -8.53
CA SER A 735 -2.43 -57.87 -7.96
C SER A 735 -3.55 -58.90 -8.08
N ARG A 736 -4.58 -58.80 -7.23
CA ARG A 736 -5.75 -59.70 -7.29
C ARG A 736 -6.43 -59.70 -8.67
N ASP A 737 -6.49 -58.55 -9.34
CA ASP A 737 -7.06 -58.44 -10.68
C ASP A 737 -6.18 -59.10 -11.76
N GLN A 738 -4.86 -58.96 -11.64
CA GLN A 738 -3.91 -59.63 -12.54
C GLN A 738 -4.01 -61.15 -12.40
N VAL A 739 -4.00 -61.67 -11.16
CA VAL A 739 -4.18 -63.10 -10.86
C VAL A 739 -5.50 -63.60 -11.45
N ARG A 740 -6.60 -62.88 -11.22
CA ARG A 740 -7.91 -63.24 -11.77
C ARG A 740 -7.89 -63.31 -13.30
N ARG A 741 -7.35 -62.29 -13.97
CA ARG A 741 -7.28 -62.25 -15.45
C ARG A 741 -6.46 -63.39 -16.03
N ILE A 742 -5.32 -63.71 -15.45
CA ILE A 742 -4.50 -64.86 -15.89
C ILE A 742 -5.26 -66.17 -15.71
N ARG A 743 -5.92 -66.35 -14.55
CA ARG A 743 -6.66 -67.57 -14.24
C ARG A 743 -7.81 -67.81 -15.21
N GLU A 744 -8.58 -66.78 -15.54
CA GLU A 744 -9.72 -66.84 -16.46
C GLU A 744 -9.30 -66.95 -17.94
N ALA A 745 -8.08 -66.53 -18.28
CA ALA A 745 -7.61 -66.56 -19.66
C ALA A 745 -7.10 -67.96 -20.09
N ALA A 746 -7.42 -68.36 -21.32
CA ALA A 746 -6.88 -69.58 -21.95
C ALA A 746 -5.44 -69.35 -22.41
N VAL A 747 -4.50 -69.36 -21.45
CA VAL A 747 -3.08 -69.02 -21.68
C VAL A 747 -2.12 -70.15 -21.32
N PHE A 748 -2.58 -71.24 -20.70
CA PHE A 748 -1.73 -72.35 -20.28
C PHE A 748 -1.68 -73.42 -21.37
N PRO A 749 -0.50 -73.74 -21.95
CA PRO A 749 -0.38 -74.78 -22.97
C PRO A 749 -0.45 -76.17 -22.33
N ILE A 750 -1.53 -76.90 -22.58
CA ILE A 750 -1.80 -78.21 -22.00
C ILE A 750 -1.69 -79.30 -23.07
N VAL A 751 -0.90 -80.33 -22.79
CA VAL A 751 -0.85 -81.56 -23.58
C VAL A 751 -2.09 -82.40 -23.25
N VAL A 752 -2.96 -82.63 -24.24
CA VAL A 752 -4.21 -83.37 -24.06
C VAL A 752 -3.96 -84.89 -24.13
N LYS A 753 -4.73 -85.67 -23.36
CA LYS A 753 -4.63 -87.14 -23.26
C LYS A 753 -4.69 -87.82 -24.66
N GLY A 754 -3.85 -88.82 -24.90
CA GLY A 754 -4.06 -89.82 -25.96
C GLY A 754 -3.23 -89.75 -27.24
N GLY A 755 -1.98 -89.25 -27.22
CA GLY A 755 -1.08 -89.35 -28.37
C GLY A 755 -0.28 -90.66 -28.40
N ASN A 756 -0.37 -91.43 -29.49
CA ASN A 756 0.59 -92.49 -29.80
C ASN A 756 2.01 -91.89 -29.89
N SER A 757 3.01 -92.67 -29.50
CA SER A 757 4.41 -92.24 -29.30
C SER A 757 5.15 -91.66 -30.52
N ASP A 758 4.51 -91.55 -31.69
CA ASP A 758 5.11 -91.10 -32.95
C ASP A 758 4.46 -89.85 -33.60
N GLU A 759 3.46 -89.21 -32.96
CA GLU A 759 2.89 -87.92 -33.43
C GLU A 759 3.21 -86.77 -32.47
N GLN A 760 3.35 -85.55 -33.02
CA GLN A 760 3.56 -84.34 -32.21
C GLN A 760 2.42 -84.18 -31.18
N PRO A 761 2.74 -83.82 -29.91
CA PRO A 761 1.74 -83.72 -28.87
C PRO A 761 0.69 -82.66 -29.22
N ASN A 762 -0.60 -83.02 -29.14
CA ASN A 762 -1.70 -82.09 -29.34
C ASN A 762 -1.80 -81.12 -28.15
N ILE A 763 -1.37 -79.87 -28.35
CA ILE A 763 -1.35 -78.82 -27.32
C ILE A 763 -2.57 -77.93 -27.50
N THR A 764 -3.32 -77.73 -26.42
CA THR A 764 -4.44 -76.78 -26.38
C THR A 764 -4.21 -75.75 -25.28
N LEU A 765 -4.56 -74.48 -25.54
CA LEU A 765 -4.51 -73.45 -24.51
C LEU A 765 -5.76 -73.56 -23.63
N GLN A 766 -5.56 -73.74 -22.33
CA GLN A 766 -6.64 -73.85 -21.35
C GLN A 766 -6.48 -72.80 -20.25
N SER A 767 -7.60 -72.49 -19.60
CA SER A 767 -7.65 -71.67 -18.39
C SER A 767 -7.37 -72.54 -17.15
N ILE A 768 -6.96 -71.93 -16.04
CA ILE A 768 -6.90 -72.63 -14.74
C ILE A 768 -8.31 -73.05 -14.27
N CYS A 769 -9.33 -72.27 -14.65
CA CYS A 769 -10.72 -72.50 -14.28
C CYS A 769 -11.40 -73.57 -15.15
N GLU A 770 -10.82 -73.91 -16.30
CA GLU A 770 -11.39 -74.83 -17.28
C GLU A 770 -10.46 -76.04 -17.44
N GLY A 771 -10.77 -77.14 -16.73
CA GLY A 771 -10.13 -78.46 -16.95
C GLY A 771 -9.30 -79.04 -15.81
N ASP A 772 -9.19 -80.37 -15.82
CA ASP A 772 -8.36 -81.17 -14.90
C ASP A 772 -7.00 -81.47 -15.55
N TRP A 773 -6.10 -80.49 -15.45
CA TRP A 773 -4.70 -80.62 -15.86
C TRP A 773 -3.74 -80.39 -14.68
N TYR A 774 -2.55 -80.98 -14.81
CA TYR A 774 -1.55 -81.05 -13.74
C TYR A 774 -0.21 -80.43 -14.16
N VAL A 775 0.54 -79.94 -13.17
CA VAL A 775 1.89 -79.36 -13.33
C VAL A 775 2.94 -80.44 -13.01
N PRO A 776 3.85 -80.77 -13.94
CA PRO A 776 4.90 -81.74 -13.68
C PRO A 776 5.98 -81.14 -12.76
N ASP A 777 6.15 -81.70 -11.56
CA ASP A 777 7.16 -81.26 -10.59
C ASP A 777 8.07 -82.37 -10.06
N GLN A 778 7.76 -83.64 -10.31
CA GLN A 778 8.57 -84.79 -9.92
C GLN A 778 8.81 -85.73 -11.11
N LEU A 779 10.07 -86.10 -11.36
CA LEU A 779 10.46 -86.87 -12.55
C LEU A 779 9.76 -88.23 -12.67
N LEU A 780 9.73 -89.01 -11.60
CA LEU A 780 9.11 -90.34 -11.61
C LEU A 780 7.59 -90.25 -11.83
N LEU A 781 6.93 -89.26 -11.23
CA LEU A 781 5.50 -89.02 -11.41
C LEU A 781 5.18 -88.47 -12.79
N GLU A 782 6.00 -87.56 -13.32
CA GLU A 782 5.87 -87.10 -14.70
C GLU A 782 5.96 -88.30 -15.63
N GLN A 783 7.00 -89.15 -15.54
CA GLN A 783 7.16 -90.35 -16.37
C GLN A 783 5.96 -91.31 -16.26
N ALA A 784 5.46 -91.55 -15.05
CA ALA A 784 4.34 -92.45 -14.81
C ALA A 784 3.02 -91.93 -15.42
N PHE A 785 2.81 -90.60 -15.42
CA PHE A 785 1.54 -89.98 -15.81
C PHE A 785 1.57 -89.20 -17.14
N ARG A 786 2.73 -89.02 -17.80
CA ARG A 786 2.97 -88.13 -18.99
C ARG A 786 2.02 -88.34 -20.19
N SER A 787 1.45 -89.54 -20.32
CA SER A 787 0.51 -89.90 -21.40
C SER A 787 -0.89 -90.23 -20.91
N ARG A 788 -1.13 -90.16 -19.60
CA ARG A 788 -2.34 -90.63 -18.93
C ARG A 788 -3.22 -89.50 -18.41
N VAL A 789 -2.61 -88.34 -18.11
CA VAL A 789 -3.30 -87.13 -17.63
C VAL A 789 -3.01 -85.93 -18.53
N ALA A 790 -3.92 -84.95 -18.53
CA ALA A 790 -3.65 -83.68 -19.16
C ALA A 790 -2.58 -82.95 -18.34
N MET A 791 -1.53 -82.47 -18.99
CA MET A 791 -0.34 -81.98 -18.30
C MET A 791 0.17 -80.69 -18.95
N LEU A 792 0.63 -79.75 -18.12
CA LEU A 792 1.24 -78.51 -18.60
C LEU A 792 2.45 -78.83 -19.48
N SER A 793 2.46 -78.30 -20.70
CA SER A 793 3.54 -78.43 -21.68
C SER A 793 4.73 -77.54 -21.28
N MET A 794 5.46 -77.96 -20.26
CA MET A 794 6.64 -77.25 -19.74
C MET A 794 7.67 -78.25 -19.20
N PRO A 795 8.97 -78.05 -19.41
CA PRO A 795 10.00 -78.89 -18.78
C PRO A 795 9.92 -78.83 -17.25
N LEU A 796 10.21 -79.94 -16.55
CA LEU A 796 10.27 -80.02 -15.07
C LEU A 796 11.01 -78.85 -14.43
N LYS A 797 12.23 -78.55 -14.92
CA LYS A 797 13.03 -77.42 -14.43
C LYS A 797 12.34 -76.06 -14.61
N GLY A 798 11.56 -75.92 -15.69
CA GLY A 798 10.76 -74.73 -15.96
C GLY A 798 9.61 -74.58 -14.96
N ALA A 799 8.84 -75.66 -14.76
CA ALA A 799 7.74 -75.71 -13.80
C ALA A 799 8.22 -75.47 -12.36
N GLU A 800 9.36 -76.05 -11.98
CA GLU A 800 10.01 -75.82 -10.69
C GLU A 800 10.45 -74.37 -10.52
N SER A 801 11.08 -73.77 -11.54
CA SER A 801 11.53 -72.38 -11.48
C SER A 801 10.38 -71.35 -11.39
N LEU A 802 9.18 -71.75 -11.81
CA LEU A 802 7.95 -70.97 -11.77
C LEU A 802 7.00 -71.40 -10.64
N ARG A 803 7.43 -72.29 -9.73
CA ARG A 803 6.60 -72.80 -8.62
C ARG A 803 5.89 -71.69 -7.86
N ALA A 804 6.62 -70.66 -7.45
CA ALA A 804 6.06 -69.55 -6.70
C ALA A 804 5.09 -68.66 -7.52
N LEU A 805 5.19 -68.66 -8.86
CA LEU A 805 4.19 -68.02 -9.72
C LEU A 805 2.92 -68.88 -9.80
N PHE A 806 3.05 -70.20 -9.87
CA PHE A 806 1.90 -71.12 -9.83
C PHE A 806 1.19 -71.12 -8.48
N GLU A 807 1.92 -70.95 -7.37
CA GLU A 807 1.36 -70.74 -6.03
C GLU A 807 0.52 -69.45 -5.97
N ASP A 808 1.02 -68.32 -6.48
CA ASP A 808 0.25 -67.06 -6.60
C ASP A 808 -1.04 -67.21 -7.44
N LEU A 809 -1.08 -68.20 -8.33
CA LEU A 809 -2.22 -68.51 -9.19
C LEU A 809 -3.16 -69.58 -8.60
N ASP A 810 -2.95 -69.97 -7.32
CA ASP A 810 -3.67 -71.03 -6.60
C ASP A 810 -3.54 -72.44 -7.23
N CYS A 811 -2.39 -72.75 -7.85
CA CYS A 811 -2.16 -74.04 -8.54
C CYS A 811 -1.47 -75.12 -7.68
N GLU A 812 -1.30 -74.92 -6.37
CA GLU A 812 -0.60 -75.86 -5.47
C GLU A 812 -1.10 -77.31 -5.55
N LYS A 813 -2.42 -77.48 -5.61
CA LYS A 813 -3.07 -78.80 -5.68
C LYS A 813 -2.95 -79.46 -7.05
N ARG A 814 -2.45 -78.74 -8.05
CA ARG A 814 -2.26 -79.25 -9.42
C ARG A 814 -0.85 -79.80 -9.64
N PHE A 815 0.10 -79.61 -8.73
CA PHE A 815 1.40 -80.28 -8.78
C PHE A 815 1.23 -81.80 -8.63
N LEU A 816 1.94 -82.60 -9.43
CA LEU A 816 1.84 -84.06 -9.37
C LEU A 816 2.24 -84.62 -8.01
N SER A 817 3.27 -84.06 -7.37
CA SER A 817 3.68 -84.49 -6.02
C SER A 817 2.59 -84.31 -4.95
N CYS A 818 1.70 -83.34 -5.14
CA CYS A 818 0.57 -83.09 -4.24
C CYS A 818 -0.68 -83.86 -4.63
N ALA A 819 -0.87 -84.12 -5.92
CA ALA A 819 -2.09 -84.73 -6.46
C ALA A 819 -2.06 -86.26 -6.43
N VAL A 820 -0.87 -86.89 -6.44
CA VAL A 820 -0.70 -88.35 -6.48
C VAL A 820 -0.62 -88.95 -5.07
N GLU A 821 -1.45 -89.95 -4.77
CA GLU A 821 -1.42 -90.74 -3.53
C GLU A 821 -0.50 -91.97 -3.71
N GLN A 822 0.45 -92.22 -2.80
CA GLN A 822 1.35 -93.41 -2.86
C GLN A 822 1.14 -94.37 -1.67
N THR A 823 0.98 -95.68 -1.93
CA THR A 823 0.76 -96.74 -0.91
C THR A 823 1.62 -97.98 -1.18
N THR A 824 1.85 -98.85 -0.17
CA THR A 824 2.63 -100.10 -0.33
C THR A 824 1.94 -101.33 0.31
N GLU A 825 2.09 -102.51 -0.31
CA GLU A 825 1.40 -103.77 0.02
C GLU A 825 2.38 -104.98 0.02
N PRO A 826 2.73 -105.58 1.17
CA PRO A 826 3.55 -106.80 1.23
C PRO A 826 2.73 -108.02 0.77
N ARG A 827 3.37 -108.93 0.03
CA ARG A 827 2.74 -110.10 -0.61
C ARG A 827 3.55 -111.38 -0.38
N GLY A 828 2.83 -112.50 -0.24
CA GLY A 828 3.37 -113.83 0.03
C GLY A 828 3.24 -114.27 1.49
N THR A 829 3.75 -115.46 1.80
CA THR A 829 3.78 -115.97 3.18
C THR A 829 4.73 -115.09 3.99
N CYS A 830 4.22 -114.45 5.06
CA CYS A 830 5.05 -113.65 5.94
C CYS A 830 5.73 -114.57 6.96
N ILE A 831 7.04 -114.76 6.82
CA ILE A 831 7.84 -115.58 7.74
C ILE A 831 8.53 -114.65 8.72
N ARG A 832 8.32 -114.85 10.03
CA ARG A 832 9.02 -114.05 11.06
C ARG A 832 10.49 -114.45 11.10
N ASP A 833 11.36 -113.53 10.71
CA ASP A 833 12.80 -113.74 10.66
C ASP A 833 13.43 -113.39 12.01
N LEU A 834 13.42 -114.36 12.92
CA LEU A 834 13.98 -114.21 14.26
C LEU A 834 15.50 -113.93 14.25
N ARG A 835 16.21 -114.31 13.18
CA ARG A 835 17.65 -114.06 13.07
C ARG A 835 17.92 -112.60 12.77
N ARG A 836 17.23 -112.03 11.76
CA ARG A 836 17.32 -110.60 11.46
C ARG A 836 16.74 -109.75 12.59
N GLU A 837 15.66 -110.21 13.22
CA GLU A 837 15.06 -109.55 14.39
C GLU A 837 16.08 -109.47 15.54
N GLY A 838 16.73 -110.58 15.91
CA GLY A 838 17.75 -110.60 16.96
C GLY A 838 19.00 -109.78 16.61
N ASP A 839 19.45 -109.83 15.36
CA ASP A 839 20.57 -109.01 14.86
C ASP A 839 20.23 -107.51 14.95
N LEU A 840 19.03 -107.11 14.52
CA LEU A 840 18.56 -105.73 14.60
C LEU A 840 18.35 -105.28 16.05
N MET A 841 17.79 -106.12 16.92
CA MET A 841 17.63 -105.78 18.35
C MET A 841 18.98 -105.59 19.03
N THR A 842 19.95 -106.47 18.76
CA THR A 842 21.32 -106.28 19.25
C THR A 842 21.88 -104.95 18.75
N ARG A 843 21.73 -104.64 17.45
CA ARG A 843 22.18 -103.35 16.89
C ARG A 843 21.47 -102.17 17.53
N LEU A 844 20.19 -102.29 17.87
CA LEU A 844 19.43 -101.25 18.54
C LEU A 844 19.95 -100.98 19.95
N ASP A 845 20.40 -101.99 20.69
CA ASP A 845 21.08 -101.78 21.98
C ASP A 845 22.36 -100.93 21.82
N TYR A 846 23.19 -101.25 20.81
CA TYR A 846 24.38 -100.45 20.50
C TYR A 846 24.04 -99.05 19.97
N ILE A 847 22.97 -98.90 19.17
CA ILE A 847 22.51 -97.60 18.64
C ILE A 847 21.99 -96.73 19.78
N ALA A 848 21.21 -97.28 20.71
CA ALA A 848 20.70 -96.55 21.87
C ALA A 848 21.80 -96.13 22.84
N LEU A 849 22.84 -96.95 22.98
CA LEU A 849 24.05 -96.55 23.69
C LEU A 849 24.79 -95.42 22.95
N ALA A 850 24.86 -95.50 21.62
CA ALA A 850 25.49 -94.47 20.78
C ALA A 850 24.74 -93.14 20.73
N THR A 851 23.44 -93.15 21.00
CA THR A 851 22.58 -91.95 21.01
C THR A 851 22.19 -91.47 22.41
N ASP A 852 22.70 -92.12 23.48
CA ASP A 852 22.38 -91.84 24.88
C ASP A 852 20.86 -91.94 25.20
N GLN A 853 20.18 -92.92 24.59
CA GLN A 853 18.73 -93.15 24.72
C GLN A 853 18.37 -94.61 25.11
N PRO A 854 18.91 -95.17 26.23
CA PRO A 854 18.70 -96.57 26.60
C PRO A 854 17.24 -96.92 26.96
N ALA A 855 16.48 -95.97 27.50
CA ALA A 855 15.07 -96.18 27.87
C ALA A 855 14.13 -96.40 26.64
N LEU A 856 14.57 -96.03 25.43
CA LEU A 856 13.76 -96.16 24.22
C LEU A 856 13.80 -97.58 23.62
N VAL A 857 14.84 -98.36 23.90
CA VAL A 857 14.93 -99.76 23.42
C VAL A 857 14.15 -100.71 24.32
N GLU A 858 13.93 -100.37 25.59
CA GLU A 858 13.04 -101.14 26.48
C GLU A 858 11.57 -101.13 26.00
N ASP A 859 11.15 -100.08 25.28
CA ASP A 859 9.76 -99.87 24.81
C ASP A 859 9.55 -100.20 23.31
N ILE A 860 10.61 -100.41 22.52
CA ILE A 860 10.49 -100.72 21.09
C ILE A 860 10.35 -102.24 20.88
N THR A 861 9.18 -102.67 20.39
CA THR A 861 8.98 -104.03 19.89
C THR A 861 9.06 -104.02 18.36
N VAL A 862 10.18 -104.46 17.79
CA VAL A 862 10.32 -104.68 16.35
C VAL A 862 10.01 -106.13 15.99
N GLN A 863 9.23 -106.33 14.94
CA GLN A 863 9.04 -107.63 14.31
C GLN A 863 9.53 -107.57 12.87
N MET A 864 10.45 -108.47 12.53
CA MET A 864 10.98 -108.57 11.18
C MET A 864 10.30 -109.70 10.43
N TRP A 865 9.74 -109.36 9.27
CA TRP A 865 9.00 -110.26 8.41
C TRP A 865 9.70 -110.39 7.07
N SER A 866 10.01 -111.62 6.70
CA SER A 866 10.44 -111.96 5.36
C SER A 866 9.22 -112.23 4.48
N VAL A 867 9.17 -111.57 3.31
CA VAL A 867 8.09 -111.70 2.34
C VAL A 867 8.63 -111.93 0.93
N SER A 868 7.81 -112.52 0.07
CA SER A 868 8.21 -112.78 -1.32
C SER A 868 8.28 -111.51 -2.18
N SER A 869 7.46 -110.48 -1.90
CA SER A 869 7.44 -109.21 -2.64
C SER A 869 6.70 -108.10 -1.88
N ILE A 870 6.92 -106.83 -2.24
CA ILE A 870 6.26 -105.63 -1.70
C ILE A 870 5.85 -104.71 -2.86
N LEU A 871 4.55 -104.62 -3.16
CA LEU A 871 4.06 -103.81 -4.28
C LEU A 871 3.86 -102.34 -3.88
N ALA A 872 4.33 -101.39 -4.69
CA ALA A 872 4.03 -99.96 -4.52
C ALA A 872 2.93 -99.51 -5.49
N LYS A 873 2.00 -98.67 -5.04
CA LYS A 873 0.85 -98.18 -5.83
C LYS A 873 0.77 -96.66 -5.78
N SER A 874 0.82 -96.01 -6.94
CA SER A 874 0.63 -94.56 -7.12
C SER A 874 -0.74 -94.30 -7.78
N ARG A 875 -1.60 -93.50 -7.15
CA ARG A 875 -2.96 -93.23 -7.61
C ARG A 875 -3.19 -91.73 -7.86
N LEU A 876 -3.78 -91.39 -9.01
CA LEU A 876 -4.23 -90.04 -9.35
C LEU A 876 -5.63 -90.12 -9.95
N GLY A 877 -6.65 -89.80 -9.14
CA GLY A 877 -8.05 -90.00 -9.50
C GLY A 877 -8.38 -91.47 -9.76
N ASP A 878 -8.80 -91.77 -10.99
CA ASP A 878 -9.14 -93.13 -11.44
C ASP A 878 -7.94 -93.91 -11.99
N ILE A 879 -6.76 -93.29 -12.06
CA ILE A 879 -5.56 -93.90 -12.63
C ILE A 879 -4.69 -94.42 -11.49
N GLU A 880 -4.57 -95.74 -11.40
CA GLU A 880 -3.67 -96.43 -10.46
C GLU A 880 -2.52 -97.06 -11.24
N ILE A 881 -1.30 -96.85 -10.77
CA ILE A 881 -0.06 -97.38 -11.32
C ILE A 881 0.58 -98.22 -10.23
N SER A 882 0.76 -99.51 -10.50
CA SER A 882 1.52 -100.39 -9.60
C SER A 882 2.95 -100.48 -10.11
N ASP A 883 3.92 -100.11 -9.27
CA ASP A 883 5.36 -100.20 -9.55
C ASP A 883 5.96 -101.47 -8.94
N GLU A 884 7.02 -101.99 -9.58
CA GLU A 884 7.62 -103.28 -9.24
C GLU A 884 8.35 -103.27 -7.89
N ASP A 885 7.98 -104.28 -7.10
CA ASP A 885 8.65 -104.89 -5.95
C ASP A 885 9.70 -104.06 -5.17
N LYS A 886 9.24 -103.33 -4.15
CA LYS A 886 10.09 -102.72 -3.13
C LYS A 886 10.81 -103.79 -2.29
N LEU A 887 12.01 -103.46 -1.81
CA LEU A 887 12.83 -104.36 -1.00
C LEU A 887 12.47 -104.36 0.49
N ILE A 888 11.96 -103.23 0.98
CA ILE A 888 11.56 -103.02 2.37
C ILE A 888 10.33 -102.11 2.43
N THR A 889 9.43 -102.39 3.36
CA THR A 889 8.40 -101.45 3.81
C THR A 889 8.23 -101.56 5.32
N ILE A 890 7.99 -100.43 5.95
CA ILE A 890 7.84 -100.34 7.40
C ILE A 890 6.40 -99.93 7.68
N ARG A 891 5.70 -100.76 8.45
CA ARG A 891 4.33 -100.50 8.88
C ARG A 891 4.32 -100.32 10.39
N ASP A 892 3.71 -99.24 10.80
CA ASP A 892 3.56 -98.88 12.19
C ASP A 892 2.17 -99.27 12.67
N ASP A 893 2.07 -100.33 13.47
CA ASP A 893 0.82 -100.83 14.02
C ASP A 893 0.62 -100.40 15.50
N GLY A 894 1.35 -99.36 15.94
CA GLY A 894 1.26 -98.80 17.30
C GLY A 894 2.27 -99.41 18.27
N GLU A 895 1.91 -100.53 18.92
CA GLU A 895 2.77 -101.21 19.92
C GLU A 895 3.91 -102.03 19.28
N VAL A 896 3.76 -102.41 18.01
CA VAL A 896 4.75 -103.21 17.27
C VAL A 896 5.07 -102.55 15.94
N LYS A 897 6.36 -102.42 15.64
CA LYS A 897 6.84 -101.95 14.34
C LYS A 897 7.13 -103.16 13.45
N ASN A 898 6.34 -103.30 12.39
CA ASN A 898 6.45 -104.42 11.46
C ASN A 898 7.32 -104.00 10.27
N ILE A 899 8.52 -104.56 10.21
CA ILE A 899 9.47 -104.34 9.12
C ILE A 899 9.37 -105.52 8.18
N TYR A 900 8.81 -105.29 6.99
CA TYR A 900 8.71 -106.29 5.93
C TYR A 900 9.89 -106.14 4.99
N ILE A 901 10.65 -107.20 4.83
CA ILE A 901 11.84 -107.25 3.98
C ILE A 901 11.69 -108.41 3.00
N ARG A 902 12.13 -108.21 1.76
CA ARG A 902 12.11 -109.29 0.77
C ARG A 902 13.06 -110.44 1.18
N GLU A 903 12.66 -111.68 0.95
CA GLU A 903 13.49 -112.87 1.20
C GLU A 903 14.78 -112.82 0.38
N ASP A 904 14.63 -112.57 -0.92
CA ASP A 904 15.73 -112.51 -1.89
C ASP A 904 16.25 -111.07 -2.05
N ILE A 905 17.17 -110.68 -1.18
CA ILE A 905 17.94 -109.44 -1.36
C ILE A 905 19.29 -109.78 -1.94
N ALA A 906 19.54 -109.34 -3.17
CA ALA A 906 20.88 -109.42 -3.74
C ALA A 906 21.84 -108.54 -2.91
N MET A 907 23.10 -108.95 -2.74
CA MET A 907 24.08 -108.14 -1.99
C MET A 907 24.20 -106.70 -2.52
N ALA A 908 23.99 -106.48 -3.82
CA ALA A 908 23.99 -105.16 -4.44
C ALA A 908 22.78 -104.29 -4.07
N GLU A 909 21.71 -104.88 -3.52
CA GLU A 909 20.45 -104.21 -3.17
C GLU A 909 20.34 -103.92 -1.67
N GLN A 910 21.20 -104.52 -0.85
CA GLN A 910 21.19 -104.37 0.61
C GLN A 910 21.28 -102.90 1.05
N PHE A 911 22.02 -102.06 0.32
CA PHE A 911 22.14 -100.64 0.67
C PHE A 911 20.80 -99.88 0.64
N GLN A 912 19.83 -100.31 -0.19
CA GLN A 912 18.50 -99.69 -0.26
C GLN A 912 17.70 -99.99 1.00
N VAL A 913 17.84 -101.21 1.52
CA VAL A 913 17.24 -101.63 2.78
C VAL A 913 17.85 -100.83 3.94
N ASP A 914 19.18 -100.73 3.96
CA ASP A 914 19.90 -99.96 4.97
C ASP A 914 19.51 -98.46 4.94
N LEU A 915 19.29 -97.88 3.75
CA LEU A 915 18.87 -96.47 3.59
C LEU A 915 17.46 -96.22 4.11
N GLU A 916 16.52 -97.13 3.86
CA GLU A 916 15.15 -96.99 4.37
C GLU A 916 15.09 -97.22 5.88
N LEU A 917 15.87 -98.18 6.42
CA LEU A 917 16.04 -98.33 7.86
C LEU A 917 16.68 -97.10 8.49
N LEU A 918 17.70 -96.51 7.85
CA LEU A 918 18.31 -95.27 8.32
C LEU A 918 17.31 -94.12 8.33
N LYS A 919 16.55 -93.89 7.24
CA LYS A 919 15.50 -92.85 7.20
C LYS A 919 14.47 -93.05 8.31
N TYR A 920 14.07 -94.30 8.53
CA TYR A 920 13.10 -94.64 9.56
C TYR A 920 13.65 -94.36 10.95
N PHE A 921 14.83 -94.87 11.30
CA PHE A 921 15.43 -94.64 12.62
C PHE A 921 15.86 -93.20 12.82
N SER A 922 16.29 -92.49 11.78
CA SER A 922 16.52 -91.04 11.83
C SER A 922 15.25 -90.28 12.16
N SER A 923 14.11 -90.66 11.59
CA SER A 923 12.82 -90.06 11.93
C SER A 923 12.31 -90.50 13.31
N LEU A 924 12.56 -91.74 13.72
CA LEU A 924 12.07 -92.30 14.99
C LEU A 924 12.85 -91.74 16.19
N LEU A 925 14.16 -91.60 16.05
CA LEU A 925 15.07 -91.16 17.11
C LEU A 925 15.40 -89.66 17.02
N ASP A 926 14.79 -88.93 16.07
CA ASP A 926 15.10 -87.53 15.74
C ASP A 926 16.61 -87.26 15.59
N LEU A 927 17.27 -88.11 14.79
CA LEU A 927 18.72 -88.06 14.67
C LEU A 927 19.18 -86.79 13.97
N GLY A 928 19.98 -85.99 14.69
CA GLY A 928 20.76 -84.91 14.09
C GLY A 928 21.79 -85.42 13.07
N ALA A 929 22.28 -84.50 12.23
CA ALA A 929 23.27 -84.81 11.19
C ALA A 929 24.56 -85.44 11.78
N GLU A 930 24.87 -85.13 13.03
CA GLU A 930 26.02 -85.60 13.79
C GLU A 930 25.99 -87.09 14.16
N HIS A 931 24.80 -87.68 14.41
CA HIS A 931 24.67 -89.09 14.78
C HIS A 931 24.48 -90.00 13.57
N THR A 932 24.06 -89.44 12.42
CA THR A 932 23.72 -90.19 11.21
C THR A 932 24.88 -91.08 10.72
N GLN A 933 26.13 -90.60 10.80
CA GLN A 933 27.29 -91.36 10.36
C GLN A 933 27.60 -92.56 11.27
N LEU A 934 27.51 -92.38 12.59
CA LEU A 934 27.76 -93.46 13.56
C LEU A 934 26.65 -94.52 13.50
N VAL A 935 25.38 -94.11 13.44
CA VAL A 935 24.25 -95.04 13.30
C VAL A 935 24.31 -95.82 11.99
N THR A 936 24.76 -95.19 10.90
CA THR A 936 24.99 -95.89 9.63
C THR A 936 26.05 -97.00 9.76
N LEU A 937 27.11 -96.79 10.55
CA LEU A 937 28.14 -97.80 10.80
C LEU A 937 27.60 -98.94 11.67
N LEU A 938 26.86 -98.61 12.73
CA LEU A 938 26.27 -99.60 13.65
C LEU A 938 25.22 -100.49 12.98
N LEU A 939 24.49 -99.98 11.98
CA LEU A 939 23.55 -100.78 11.19
C LEU A 939 24.24 -101.74 10.20
N LYS A 940 25.50 -101.49 9.83
CA LYS A 940 26.19 -102.21 8.75
C LYS A 940 27.28 -103.18 9.20
N GLU A 941 28.05 -102.83 10.22
CA GLU A 941 29.25 -103.60 10.62
C GLU A 941 28.89 -104.91 11.34
N PRO A 942 29.76 -105.94 11.34
CA PRO A 942 29.52 -107.18 12.08
C PRO A 942 29.33 -106.93 13.57
N ILE A 943 28.41 -107.65 14.23
CA ILE A 943 28.11 -107.47 15.66
C ILE A 943 29.39 -107.49 16.54
N ALA A 944 30.34 -108.39 16.23
CA ALA A 944 31.60 -108.51 16.97
C ALA A 944 32.51 -107.26 16.92
N GLN A 945 32.27 -106.33 16.00
CA GLN A 945 33.01 -105.08 15.88
C GLN A 945 32.28 -103.90 16.54
N LEU A 946 31.01 -104.05 16.94
CA LEU A 946 30.20 -102.93 17.45
C LEU A 946 30.76 -102.37 18.76
N SER A 947 31.26 -103.21 19.67
CA SER A 947 31.93 -102.76 20.90
C SER A 947 33.19 -101.95 20.60
N VAL A 948 34.06 -102.44 19.70
CA VAL A 948 35.28 -101.74 19.25
C VAL A 948 34.95 -100.42 18.56
N ILE A 949 33.84 -100.37 17.81
CA ILE A 949 33.36 -99.14 17.20
C ILE A 949 32.95 -98.15 18.29
N LEU A 950 32.14 -98.54 19.28
CA LEU A 950 31.74 -97.63 20.36
C LEU A 950 32.93 -97.13 21.21
N GLU A 951 33.89 -98.00 21.53
CA GLU A 951 35.12 -97.60 22.23
C GLU A 951 35.94 -96.56 21.46
N ARG A 952 36.05 -96.70 20.12
CA ARG A 952 36.72 -95.70 19.27
C ARG A 952 36.02 -94.35 19.27
N TYR A 953 34.74 -94.32 19.60
CA TYR A 953 33.95 -93.10 19.74
C TYR A 953 33.88 -92.62 21.21
N ASN A 954 34.70 -93.19 22.11
CA ASN A 954 34.78 -92.91 23.55
C ASN A 954 33.47 -93.14 24.33
N ILE A 955 32.73 -94.20 23.99
CA ILE A 955 31.48 -94.57 24.67
C ILE A 955 31.74 -95.80 25.55
N GLU A 956 31.53 -95.68 26.87
CA GLU A 956 31.77 -96.75 27.85
C GLU A 956 30.72 -97.86 27.75
N ILE A 957 31.16 -99.11 27.81
CA ILE A 957 30.31 -100.30 27.72
C ILE A 957 30.17 -100.91 29.14
N PRO A 958 28.94 -101.12 29.67
CA PRO A 958 28.73 -101.77 30.96
C PRO A 958 29.23 -103.23 31.01
N ASP A 959 29.84 -103.66 32.12
CA ASP A 959 30.43 -105.00 32.33
C ASP A 959 29.51 -106.20 32.02
N ASN A 960 28.18 -106.00 32.00
CA ASN A 960 27.22 -107.05 31.61
C ASN A 960 27.26 -107.39 30.11
N LEU A 961 27.92 -106.55 29.30
CA LEU A 961 28.12 -106.74 27.87
C LEU A 961 29.55 -107.24 27.53
N ASP A 962 30.46 -107.40 28.52
CA ASP A 962 31.88 -107.78 28.32
C ASP A 962 32.24 -109.09 29.07
N ASN A 963 32.35 -110.22 28.36
CA ASN A 963 32.86 -111.48 28.90
C ASN A 963 33.79 -112.16 27.89
N GLY A 964 35.09 -112.02 28.12
CA GLY A 964 36.12 -112.88 27.51
C GLY A 964 37.30 -113.10 28.47
N ASP A 965 37.45 -114.30 29.04
CA ASP A 965 38.76 -114.80 29.49
C ASP A 965 38.86 -116.34 29.53
N THR A 966 40.12 -116.80 29.60
CA THR A 966 40.78 -118.02 29.10
C THR A 966 41.13 -119.05 30.20
N GLY A 967 41.44 -120.32 29.82
CA GLY A 967 42.08 -121.29 30.74
C GLY A 967 42.30 -122.73 30.19
N ASN A 968 43.56 -123.09 29.92
CA ASN A 968 44.05 -124.42 29.48
C ASN A 968 44.26 -125.42 30.65
N GLN A 969 43.97 -126.72 30.42
CA GLN A 969 44.61 -127.87 31.09
C GLN A 969 44.93 -128.98 30.07
N GLU A 970 46.17 -129.44 30.09
CA GLU A 970 46.81 -130.46 29.22
C GLU A 970 46.68 -131.89 29.79
N SER A 971 46.52 -132.92 28.93
CA SER A 971 47.52 -133.99 28.72
C SER A 971 47.00 -135.13 27.81
N ASP A 972 47.60 -135.23 26.62
CA ASP A 972 48.07 -136.39 25.84
C ASP A 972 47.29 -137.72 25.72
N GLY A 973 47.08 -138.13 24.45
CA GLY A 973 47.39 -139.51 24.02
C GLY A 973 46.35 -140.26 23.15
N GLU A 974 46.60 -140.28 21.84
CA GLU A 974 46.31 -141.34 20.84
C GLU A 974 44.95 -141.42 20.09
N ASP A 975 45.08 -141.13 18.78
CA ASP A 975 44.57 -141.82 17.58
C ASP A 975 43.10 -141.79 17.08
N GLN A 976 43.01 -141.16 15.89
CA GLN A 976 42.21 -141.43 14.67
C GLN A 976 40.82 -140.78 14.47
N GLU A 977 40.86 -139.74 13.61
CA GLU A 977 39.87 -139.08 12.74
C GLU A 977 38.38 -139.50 12.76
N SER A 978 37.52 -138.58 13.21
CA SER A 978 36.13 -138.37 12.72
C SER A 978 35.49 -137.16 13.41
N ASN A 979 34.77 -136.28 12.72
CA ASN A 979 33.52 -135.75 13.26
C ASN A 979 32.60 -135.07 12.25
N TYR A 980 31.31 -135.29 12.50
CA TYR A 980 30.11 -134.83 11.82
C TYR A 980 29.19 -134.23 12.92
N GLU A 981 28.51 -133.12 12.59
CA GLU A 981 27.09 -132.80 12.89
C GLU A 981 26.50 -132.55 14.32
N ASP A 982 25.74 -131.44 14.37
CA ASP A 982 24.33 -131.26 14.82
C ASP A 982 23.86 -131.08 16.29
N LYS A 983 22.97 -130.06 16.44
CA LYS A 983 21.65 -129.96 17.14
C LYS A 983 21.46 -128.55 17.77
N ALA A 984 20.51 -127.68 17.39
CA ALA A 984 19.03 -127.72 17.33
C ALA A 984 18.30 -127.26 18.62
N MET A 985 17.34 -126.32 18.43
CA MET A 985 15.98 -126.30 19.02
C MET A 985 15.76 -125.76 20.48
N THR A 986 14.71 -125.00 20.88
CA THR A 986 13.59 -124.28 20.22
C THR A 986 12.57 -123.64 21.23
N ILE A 987 11.67 -122.77 20.69
CA ILE A 987 10.21 -122.45 20.89
C ILE A 987 9.62 -121.94 22.26
N ILE A 988 8.79 -120.85 22.22
CA ILE A 988 7.29 -120.70 22.45
C ILE A 988 6.87 -119.35 23.11
N HIS A 989 6.18 -118.46 22.33
CA HIS A 989 4.82 -117.84 22.47
C HIS A 989 4.10 -117.64 23.87
N PRO A 990 2.91 -116.96 24.00
CA PRO A 990 2.30 -115.77 23.33
C PRO A 990 1.34 -114.87 24.21
N THR A 991 0.68 -113.87 23.55
CA THR A 991 -0.69 -113.28 23.75
C THR A 991 -0.97 -112.31 24.92
N GLN A 992 -1.82 -111.26 24.88
CA GLN A 992 -3.16 -111.04 24.28
C GLN A 992 -3.50 -109.52 24.37
N THR A 993 -3.84 -108.80 23.30
CA THR A 993 -5.20 -108.28 22.90
C THR A 993 -5.89 -107.29 23.86
N THR A 994 -6.42 -106.15 23.36
CA THR A 994 -7.88 -105.85 23.19
C THR A 994 -8.21 -104.33 23.12
N GLN A 995 -8.66 -103.89 21.93
CA GLN A 995 -9.81 -103.02 21.59
C GLN A 995 -10.03 -101.54 22.05
N LEU A 996 -10.59 -100.82 21.06
CA LEU A 996 -11.77 -99.92 21.04
C LEU A 996 -11.60 -98.39 21.19
N THR A 997 -11.65 -97.72 20.02
CA THR A 997 -12.67 -96.72 19.57
C THR A 997 -12.92 -95.43 20.37
N ILE A 998 -13.06 -94.28 19.66
CA ILE A 998 -14.21 -93.33 19.66
C ILE A 998 -13.85 -91.82 19.54
N LEU A 999 -14.40 -91.22 18.47
CA LEU A 999 -15.03 -89.87 18.28
C LEU A 999 -14.24 -88.54 18.25
N THR A 1000 -14.53 -87.81 17.15
CA THR A 1000 -14.90 -86.36 17.02
C THR A 1000 -13.87 -85.28 17.37
N GLU A 1001 -13.87 -84.05 16.83
CA GLU A 1001 -14.94 -83.22 16.25
C GLU A 1001 -14.32 -82.05 15.46
N ARG A 1002 -15.07 -81.56 14.46
CA ARG A 1002 -15.12 -80.19 13.89
C ARG A 1002 -14.08 -79.14 14.34
N LYS A 1003 -13.42 -78.50 13.37
CA LYS A 1003 -13.88 -77.24 12.75
C LYS A 1003 -13.17 -76.97 11.43
#